data_AF-A0AAC8QC73-F1
#
_entry.id   AF-A0AAC8QC73-F1
#
_cell.length_a   1.000
_cell.length_b   1.000
_cell.length_c   1.000
_cell.angle_alpha   90.00
_cell.angle_beta   90.00
_cell.angle_gamma   90.00
#
_symmetry.space_group_name_H-M   'P 1'
#
loop_
_entity.id
_entity.type
_entity.pdbx_description
1 polymer ?
#
loop_
_entity_poly.entity_id
_entity_poly.type
_entity_poly.pdbx_seq_one_letter_code
_entity_poly.pdbx_strand_id
1 'polypeptide(L)'
;MIVALLVGLLLGFVGGRAINGGTTASAAANKPTAAAAANAPRPNNARQVDPTVFKVPIDGSPTKGNADALVTLVEFSDYQCPFCSRADATVQQLQKDYGSKLRVVMKQNPLSFHPRAKPAALAAMAAGEQGKYWEYHAKLFANAKALEDANLEKYAEELGLNIARWKTDMTKPEFTAIIDRDQALAGKLGANGTPAFFINGRFLSGAQPIDNFKALIDEELGKAEALTRSGTPASQVYAAIMAKGVESAPNKPSQQEQAPAQAYRKVEFPADAPSFGPKDAKVTIVEWSDFECPFCSRVGPTLKQIKENYAKDVRVVFRHQPLSFHANAKGAAEASMAAHEQGKFWEYHDKLFQNQKALDRANLEKYAQELGLNMGQFKAALDSGKFRAKVEADATAGAAVGANGTPTFFVNGREFVGAQPFESFKRIIEDEKARADKLLAAGTKSADLYAKLIEEGVKSNGSAPQAQAPAEPPVQNIEVGNAPSRGAKNAPITIVAFSDFECPFCGRVLPTLKQIEDEYKGKVRVAFKNQPLPFHANAKPAAAAALAANEQGKFWEYHDKLFQNQRALDRASLEKYAQELGLNMNQFKAALDSGKFDAQVTADMNEATRVGVNGTPTFFINGRSVVGAQPFEAFKRVIDEELKKKGSVAADQK
;
A
#
# COMPACT_ATOMS: atom_id res chain seq x y z
N MET A 1 -69.10 27.19 26.45
CA MET A 1 -70.33 26.97 25.65
C MET A 1 -69.94 26.03 24.52
N ILE A 2 -70.40 24.76 24.55
CA ILE A 2 -71.49 24.20 23.70
C ILE A 2 -71.00 24.01 22.25
N VAL A 3 -71.13 22.90 21.51
CA VAL A 3 -71.68 21.53 21.61
C VAL A 3 -71.12 20.78 20.37
N ALA A 4 -71.19 19.45 20.41
CA ALA A 4 -70.79 18.48 19.38
C ALA A 4 -71.68 18.40 18.11
N LEU A 5 -71.21 17.57 17.16
CA LEU A 5 -71.95 16.48 16.46
C LEU A 5 -72.63 16.68 15.07
N LEU A 6 -72.59 15.57 14.31
CA LEU A 6 -73.38 15.07 13.14
C LEU A 6 -72.77 15.30 11.74
N VAL A 7 -72.42 14.30 10.91
CA VAL A 7 -72.98 12.99 10.46
C VAL A 7 -74.15 13.09 9.48
N GLY A 8 -73.95 12.51 8.27
CA GLY A 8 -74.99 11.82 7.48
C GLY A 8 -74.77 11.84 5.96
N LEU A 9 -74.53 10.69 5.31
CA LEU A 9 -75.54 9.99 4.48
C LEU A 9 -75.06 8.61 3.91
N LEU A 10 -76.06 7.74 3.69
CA LEU A 10 -76.08 6.30 3.39
C LEU A 10 -76.05 5.93 1.88
N LEU A 11 -75.78 4.65 1.57
CA LEU A 11 -76.60 3.69 0.76
C LEU A 11 -75.82 2.35 0.55
N GLY A 12 -76.28 1.19 1.06
CA GLY A 12 -77.04 0.11 0.37
C GLY A 12 -76.08 -1.00 -0.15
N PHE A 13 -76.26 -2.33 -0.07
CA PHE A 13 -77.42 -3.23 0.04
C PHE A 13 -76.96 -4.66 0.45
N VAL A 14 -77.92 -5.54 0.80
CA VAL A 14 -77.81 -6.84 1.50
C VAL A 14 -77.91 -8.09 0.57
N GLY A 15 -77.33 -9.22 1.00
CA GLY A 15 -77.76 -10.62 0.68
C GLY A 15 -76.69 -11.65 1.10
N GLY A 16 -76.81 -12.42 2.21
CA GLY A 16 -77.57 -13.68 2.40
C GLY A 16 -76.77 -14.88 1.82
N ARG A 17 -76.32 -15.94 2.53
CA ARG A 17 -76.95 -16.86 3.51
C ARG A 17 -75.86 -17.69 4.24
N ALA A 18 -76.19 -18.19 5.43
CA ALA A 18 -75.41 -19.14 6.24
C ALA A 18 -75.91 -20.59 6.08
N ILE A 19 -75.03 -21.61 6.18
CA ILE A 19 -75.32 -22.94 6.78
C ILE A 19 -74.03 -23.57 7.35
N ASN A 20 -74.16 -24.15 8.55
CA ASN A 20 -73.22 -24.89 9.40
C ASN A 20 -72.64 -26.20 8.82
N GLY A 21 -71.51 -26.65 9.39
CA GLY A 21 -71.12 -28.07 9.43
C GLY A 21 -69.68 -28.27 9.90
N GLY A 22 -69.48 -28.59 11.19
CA GLY A 22 -68.17 -28.84 11.80
C GLY A 22 -67.74 -30.32 11.82
N THR A 23 -66.57 -30.54 12.43
CA THR A 23 -65.86 -31.81 12.79
C THR A 23 -64.93 -32.38 11.69
N THR A 24 -63.67 -32.76 11.90
CA THR A 24 -62.80 -33.00 13.08
C THR A 24 -61.30 -32.88 12.72
N ALA A 25 -60.51 -32.40 13.69
CA ALA A 25 -59.14 -32.81 14.08
C ALA A 25 -58.01 -32.97 13.04
N SER A 26 -56.94 -32.17 13.18
CA SER A 26 -55.66 -32.61 13.79
C SER A 26 -54.53 -31.62 13.46
N ALA A 27 -53.67 -31.41 14.46
CA ALA A 27 -52.48 -30.57 14.41
C ALA A 27 -51.41 -31.11 13.44
N ALA A 28 -50.75 -30.21 12.69
CA ALA A 28 -49.31 -29.95 12.73
C ALA A 28 -48.77 -29.36 11.41
N ALA A 29 -48.13 -28.19 11.55
CA ALA A 29 -47.01 -27.65 10.79
C ALA A 29 -47.12 -27.49 9.25
N ASN A 30 -47.13 -26.23 8.78
CA ASN A 30 -46.13 -25.79 7.81
C ASN A 30 -45.95 -24.25 7.76
N LYS A 31 -44.66 -23.86 7.65
CA LYS A 31 -44.08 -22.51 7.67
C LYS A 31 -44.59 -21.60 6.54
N PRO A 32 -44.66 -20.26 6.71
CA PRO A 32 -44.87 -19.34 5.61
C PRO A 32 -43.61 -19.19 4.75
N THR A 33 -43.80 -19.22 3.44
CA THR A 33 -42.79 -19.18 2.38
C THR A 33 -42.06 -17.84 2.25
N ALA A 34 -40.79 -17.94 1.81
CA ALA A 34 -39.75 -16.92 1.78
C ALA A 34 -39.90 -15.75 0.77
N ALA A 35 -41.12 -15.40 0.33
CA ALA A 35 -41.30 -14.42 -0.75
C ALA A 35 -41.78 -13.02 -0.29
N ALA A 36 -42.14 -12.83 0.98
CA ALA A 36 -42.75 -11.56 1.45
C ALA A 36 -41.88 -10.70 2.37
N ALA A 37 -40.63 -11.08 2.66
CA ALA A 37 -39.71 -10.33 3.55
C ALA A 37 -38.68 -9.45 2.80
N ALA A 38 -38.84 -9.22 1.50
CA ALA A 38 -37.80 -8.62 0.65
C ALA A 38 -37.82 -7.07 0.55
N ASN A 39 -38.80 -6.36 1.12
CA ASN A 39 -38.94 -4.90 0.97
C ASN A 39 -39.00 -4.15 2.31
N ALA A 40 -37.94 -4.27 3.11
CA ALA A 40 -37.61 -3.30 4.15
C ALA A 40 -36.27 -2.62 3.82
N PRO A 41 -36.10 -1.31 4.05
CA PRO A 41 -34.83 -0.63 3.79
C PRO A 41 -33.74 -1.25 4.67
N ARG A 42 -32.68 -1.78 4.05
CA ARG A 42 -31.50 -2.28 4.77
C ARG A 42 -30.64 -1.10 5.20
N PRO A 43 -30.13 -1.06 6.45
CA PRO A 43 -29.18 -0.03 6.85
C PRO A 43 -27.84 -0.22 6.11
N ASN A 44 -27.18 0.91 5.88
CA ASN A 44 -25.96 1.12 5.08
C ASN A 44 -24.91 0.01 5.12
N ASN A 45 -24.25 -0.19 3.96
CA ASN A 45 -23.02 -0.95 3.77
C ASN A 45 -21.84 -0.34 4.55
N ALA A 46 -21.85 -0.43 5.89
CA ALA A 46 -20.65 -0.26 6.68
C ALA A 46 -19.77 -1.50 6.45
N ARG A 47 -18.53 -1.28 6.00
CA ARG A 47 -17.48 -2.31 5.91
C ARG A 47 -17.47 -3.11 7.21
N GLN A 48 -17.51 -4.44 7.13
CA GLN A 48 -17.39 -5.30 8.32
C GLN A 48 -15.99 -5.05 8.92
N VAL A 49 -15.93 -4.22 9.96
CA VAL A 49 -14.68 -3.88 10.64
C VAL A 49 -14.25 -5.13 11.44
N ASP A 50 -12.96 -5.43 11.43
CA ASP A 50 -12.39 -6.53 12.22
C ASP A 50 -12.83 -6.41 13.70
N PRO A 51 -13.44 -7.45 14.30
CA PRO A 51 -13.89 -7.39 15.69
C PRO A 51 -12.75 -7.44 16.70
N THR A 52 -11.50 -7.67 16.26
CA THR A 52 -10.33 -7.76 17.13
C THR A 52 -10.13 -6.46 17.93
N VAL A 53 -10.01 -6.62 19.26
CA VAL A 53 -9.70 -5.55 20.21
C VAL A 53 -8.25 -5.67 20.61
N PHE A 54 -7.47 -4.61 20.42
CA PHE A 54 -6.05 -4.53 20.72
C PHE A 54 -5.82 -3.80 22.04
N LYS A 55 -4.78 -4.20 22.79
CA LYS A 55 -4.31 -3.45 23.96
C LYS A 55 -3.54 -2.22 23.48
N VAL A 56 -4.10 -1.04 23.71
CA VAL A 56 -3.49 0.24 23.33
C VAL A 56 -3.28 1.08 24.60
N PRO A 57 -2.08 1.05 25.21
CA PRO A 57 -1.77 1.87 26.38
C PRO A 57 -1.86 3.36 26.06
N ILE A 58 -2.55 4.13 26.90
CA ILE A 58 -2.76 5.58 26.70
C ILE A 58 -2.05 6.46 27.75
N ASP A 59 -1.42 5.85 28.75
CA ASP A 59 -0.76 6.60 29.83
C ASP A 59 0.40 7.45 29.30
N GLY A 60 0.43 8.71 29.75
CA GLY A 60 1.41 9.70 29.30
C GLY A 60 1.22 10.17 27.85
N SER A 61 0.12 9.82 27.19
CA SER A 61 -0.22 10.36 25.86
C SER A 61 -1.08 11.62 25.96
N PRO A 62 -0.86 12.61 25.08
CA PRO A 62 -1.72 13.79 24.99
C PRO A 62 -3.17 13.38 24.75
N THR A 63 -4.06 13.88 25.61
CA THR A 63 -5.46 13.43 25.69
C THR A 63 -6.40 14.64 25.70
N LYS A 64 -7.53 14.55 24.99
CA LYS A 64 -8.58 15.58 24.92
C LYS A 64 -9.96 14.96 25.00
N GLY A 65 -10.82 15.58 25.80
CA GLY A 65 -12.17 15.08 26.10
C GLY A 65 -12.31 14.64 27.55
N ASN A 66 -13.47 14.12 27.91
CA ASN A 66 -13.78 13.72 29.28
C ASN A 66 -12.94 12.49 29.70
N ALA A 67 -12.38 12.49 30.91
CA ALA A 67 -11.68 11.34 31.48
C ALA A 67 -12.59 10.11 31.64
N ASP A 68 -13.89 10.33 31.81
CA ASP A 68 -14.92 9.28 31.93
C ASP A 68 -15.63 8.97 30.60
N ALA A 69 -15.10 9.44 29.47
CA ALA A 69 -15.65 9.15 28.16
C ALA A 69 -15.68 7.63 27.91
N LEU A 70 -16.84 7.13 27.48
CA LEU A 70 -17.08 5.71 27.23
C LEU A 70 -16.36 5.19 25.98
N VAL A 71 -16.01 6.07 25.06
CA VAL A 71 -15.23 5.74 23.86
C VAL A 71 -13.91 6.48 23.87
N THR A 72 -12.81 5.75 23.71
CA THR A 72 -11.46 6.28 23.48
C THR A 72 -11.06 6.02 22.04
N LEU A 73 -10.80 7.09 21.28
CA LEU A 73 -10.20 7.05 19.95
C LEU A 73 -8.71 7.38 20.08
N VAL A 74 -7.85 6.39 19.85
CA VAL A 74 -6.40 6.56 19.81
C VAL A 74 -5.98 6.76 18.37
N GLU A 75 -5.21 7.80 18.08
CA GLU A 75 -4.65 8.09 16.75
C GLU A 75 -3.13 8.06 16.77
N PHE A 76 -2.54 7.19 15.94
CA PHE A 76 -1.12 7.24 15.57
C PHE A 76 -0.96 8.16 14.37
N SER A 77 -0.28 9.28 14.56
CA SER A 77 -0.27 10.39 13.59
C SER A 77 1.12 10.91 13.28
N ASP A 78 1.21 11.61 12.15
CA ASP A 78 2.40 12.26 11.62
C ASP A 78 2.03 13.65 11.10
N TYR A 79 2.67 14.70 11.63
CA TYR A 79 2.35 16.09 11.31
C TYR A 79 2.70 16.52 9.87
N GLN A 80 3.58 15.80 9.17
CA GLN A 80 3.86 16.02 7.74
C GLN A 80 3.01 15.15 6.82
N CYS A 81 2.28 14.18 7.36
CA CYS A 81 1.46 13.29 6.57
C CYS A 81 0.17 14.00 6.09
N PRO A 82 -0.06 14.11 4.77
CA PRO A 82 -1.25 14.76 4.23
C PRO A 82 -2.54 14.00 4.58
N PHE A 83 -2.48 12.68 4.79
CA PHE A 83 -3.62 11.90 5.25
C PHE A 83 -3.97 12.19 6.71
N CYS A 84 -2.97 12.41 7.56
CA CYS A 84 -3.17 12.82 8.97
C CYS A 84 -3.81 14.20 9.03
N SER A 85 -3.36 15.14 8.19
CA SER A 85 -3.99 16.46 8.09
C SER A 85 -5.48 16.40 7.69
N ARG A 86 -5.87 15.48 6.81
CA ARG A 86 -7.29 15.27 6.47
C ARG A 86 -8.07 14.59 7.59
N ALA A 87 -7.43 13.65 8.29
CA ALA A 87 -8.03 12.98 9.43
C ALA A 87 -8.31 13.94 10.59
N ASP A 88 -7.45 14.92 10.85
CA ASP A 88 -7.66 15.92 11.90
C ASP A 88 -9.03 16.61 11.78
N ALA A 89 -9.43 17.03 10.57
CA ALA A 89 -10.77 17.59 10.34
C ALA A 89 -11.90 16.59 10.68
N THR A 90 -11.70 15.30 10.40
CA THR A 90 -12.66 14.24 10.73
C THR A 90 -12.74 14.03 12.25
N VAL A 91 -11.59 13.95 12.94
CA VAL A 91 -11.51 13.79 14.39
C VAL A 91 -12.13 14.98 15.11
N GLN A 92 -11.88 16.21 14.65
CA GLN A 92 -12.53 17.41 15.18
C GLN A 92 -14.04 17.37 15.03
N GLN A 93 -14.56 16.86 13.91
CA GLN A 93 -16.00 16.70 13.73
C GLN A 93 -16.56 15.62 14.67
N LEU A 94 -15.87 14.49 14.83
CA LEU A 94 -16.28 13.44 15.78
C LEU A 94 -16.30 13.95 17.22
N GLN A 95 -15.31 14.77 17.63
CA GLN A 95 -15.31 15.39 18.95
C GLN A 95 -16.54 16.30 19.17
N LYS A 96 -16.98 17.02 18.13
CA LYS A 96 -18.21 17.83 18.18
C LYS A 96 -19.46 16.95 18.25
N ASP A 97 -19.53 15.92 17.42
CA ASP A 97 -20.71 15.05 17.29
C ASP A 97 -20.95 14.21 18.55
N TYR A 98 -19.89 13.71 19.19
CA TYR A 98 -19.98 12.82 20.35
C TYR A 98 -19.79 13.51 21.71
N GLY A 99 -19.27 14.74 21.72
CA GLY A 99 -19.10 15.54 22.92
C GLY A 99 -18.39 14.79 24.05
N SER A 100 -18.98 14.77 25.24
CA SER A 100 -18.40 14.14 26.44
C SER A 100 -18.28 12.61 26.37
N LYS A 101 -18.89 11.97 25.37
CA LYS A 101 -18.83 10.51 25.19
C LYS A 101 -17.54 10.04 24.51
N LEU A 102 -16.82 10.94 23.84
CA LEU A 102 -15.60 10.62 23.11
C LEU A 102 -14.38 11.32 23.72
N ARG A 103 -13.33 10.54 23.97
CA ARG A 103 -11.99 11.03 24.30
C ARG A 103 -11.03 10.67 23.18
N VAL A 104 -10.21 11.62 22.77
CA VAL A 104 -9.18 11.45 21.75
C VAL A 104 -7.81 11.41 22.42
N VAL A 105 -6.99 10.44 22.02
CA VAL A 105 -5.63 10.24 22.51
C VAL A 105 -4.67 10.25 21.32
N MET A 106 -3.64 11.09 21.39
CA MET A 106 -2.61 11.16 20.35
C MET A 106 -1.40 10.28 20.66
N LYS A 107 -0.94 9.56 19.63
CA LYS A 107 0.30 8.80 19.59
C LYS A 107 1.19 9.35 18.48
N GLN A 108 2.47 9.52 18.77
CA GLN A 108 3.42 10.08 17.81
C GLN A 108 3.98 8.96 16.92
N ASN A 109 3.76 9.04 15.61
CA ASN A 109 4.31 8.07 14.65
C ASN A 109 4.95 8.75 13.43
N PRO A 110 6.00 9.58 13.62
CA PRO A 110 6.67 10.27 12.52
C PRO A 110 7.33 9.28 11.56
N LEU A 111 6.93 9.30 10.28
CA LEU A 111 7.43 8.39 9.27
C LEU A 111 8.82 8.81 8.80
N SER A 112 9.70 7.83 8.53
CA SER A 112 11.12 8.10 8.22
C SER A 112 11.34 8.94 6.96
N PHE A 113 10.38 8.96 6.04
CA PHE A 113 10.40 9.77 4.81
C PHE A 113 9.78 11.17 4.99
N HIS A 114 9.37 11.53 6.21
CA HIS A 114 8.89 12.84 6.60
C HIS A 114 9.90 13.51 7.56
N PRO A 115 10.90 14.24 7.02
CA PRO A 115 12.05 14.72 7.79
C PRO A 115 11.70 15.75 8.89
N ARG A 116 10.57 16.45 8.76
CA ARG A 116 10.06 17.43 9.73
C ARG A 116 8.97 16.87 10.66
N ALA A 117 8.53 15.61 10.48
CA ALA A 117 7.51 15.01 11.35
C ALA A 117 8.00 14.82 12.79
N LYS A 118 9.21 14.31 12.99
CA LYS A 118 9.79 14.13 14.34
C LYS A 118 10.06 15.48 15.03
N PRO A 119 10.68 16.48 14.39
CA PRO A 119 10.77 17.84 14.94
C PRO A 119 9.41 18.44 15.32
N ALA A 120 8.38 18.30 14.47
CA ALA A 120 7.03 18.79 14.77
C ALA A 120 6.38 18.06 15.96
N ALA A 121 6.59 16.73 16.09
CA ALA A 121 6.12 15.97 17.24
C ALA A 121 6.79 16.40 18.56
N LEU A 122 8.12 16.59 18.56
CA LEU A 122 8.86 17.11 19.71
C LEU A 122 8.36 18.51 20.10
N ALA A 123 8.14 19.38 19.12
CA ALA A 123 7.60 20.72 19.29
C ALA A 123 6.19 20.71 19.93
N ALA A 124 5.31 19.82 19.50
CA ALA A 124 3.99 19.65 20.10
C ALA A 124 4.07 19.16 21.55
N MET A 125 4.93 18.18 21.84
CA MET A 125 5.14 17.68 23.21
C MET A 125 5.69 18.77 24.13
N ALA A 126 6.66 19.56 23.67
CA ALA A 126 7.20 20.71 24.39
C ALA A 126 6.14 21.80 24.64
N ALA A 127 5.23 22.04 23.70
CA ALA A 127 4.08 22.92 23.94
C ALA A 127 3.12 22.32 24.98
N GLY A 128 3.02 20.99 25.06
CA GLY A 128 2.25 20.25 26.06
C GLY A 128 2.72 20.48 27.49
N GLU A 129 4.03 20.60 27.73
CA GLU A 129 4.59 20.95 29.05
C GLU A 129 4.15 22.32 29.56
N GLN A 130 3.66 23.17 28.66
CA GLN A 130 3.12 24.49 28.95
C GLN A 130 1.59 24.53 28.81
N GLY A 131 0.93 23.36 28.74
CA GLY A 131 -0.53 23.23 28.68
C GLY A 131 -1.13 23.56 27.31
N LYS A 132 -0.32 23.66 26.25
CA LYS A 132 -0.74 24.10 24.90
C LYS A 132 -0.59 23.03 23.81
N TYR A 133 -0.55 21.75 24.20
CA TYR A 133 -0.39 20.65 23.23
C TYR A 133 -1.41 20.75 22.09
N TRP A 134 -2.70 20.92 22.42
CA TRP A 134 -3.79 20.84 21.44
C TRP A 134 -3.89 22.05 20.53
N GLU A 135 -3.59 23.24 21.04
CA GLU A 135 -3.48 24.45 20.22
C GLU A 135 -2.28 24.38 19.27
N TYR A 136 -1.15 23.86 19.75
CA TYR A 136 0.04 23.66 18.94
C TYR A 136 -0.18 22.58 17.87
N HIS A 137 -0.75 21.44 18.25
CA HIS A 137 -1.20 20.38 17.36
C HIS A 137 -2.10 20.91 16.22
N ALA A 138 -3.10 21.71 16.54
CA ALA A 138 -3.97 22.33 15.54
C ALA A 138 -3.21 23.26 14.60
N LYS A 139 -2.25 24.05 15.12
CA LYS A 139 -1.38 24.88 14.28
C LYS A 139 -0.52 24.05 13.33
N LEU A 140 0.05 22.94 13.80
CA LEU A 140 0.87 22.06 12.96
C LEU A 140 0.07 21.50 11.78
N PHE A 141 -1.14 20.97 12.02
CA PHE A 141 -1.95 20.45 10.92
C PHE A 141 -2.50 21.52 9.98
N ALA A 142 -2.87 22.69 10.51
CA ALA A 142 -3.24 23.83 9.68
C ALA A 142 -2.08 24.29 8.76
N ASN A 143 -0.84 23.97 9.11
CA ASN A 143 0.37 24.39 8.41
C ASN A 143 1.30 23.23 8.04
N ALA A 144 0.76 22.05 7.71
CA ALA A 144 1.55 20.82 7.50
C ALA A 144 2.63 20.92 6.40
N LYS A 145 2.55 21.93 5.51
CA LYS A 145 3.57 22.22 4.48
C LYS A 145 4.71 23.14 4.93
N ALA A 146 4.59 23.76 6.11
CA ALA A 146 5.52 24.75 6.65
C ALA A 146 5.96 24.35 8.07
N LEU A 147 6.84 23.36 8.15
CA LEU A 147 7.26 22.73 9.41
C LEU A 147 8.77 22.86 9.67
N GLU A 148 9.43 23.84 9.04
CA GLU A 148 10.84 24.16 9.31
C GLU A 148 11.00 24.73 10.73
N ASP A 149 12.21 24.71 11.30
CA ASP A 149 12.46 25.10 12.69
C ASP A 149 11.95 26.51 12.99
N ALA A 150 12.15 27.45 12.05
CA ALA A 150 11.64 28.81 12.16
C ALA A 150 10.11 28.89 12.18
N ASN A 151 9.42 28.00 11.45
CA ASN A 151 7.96 27.92 11.50
C ASN A 151 7.48 27.38 12.84
N LEU A 152 8.11 26.31 13.34
CA LEU A 152 7.77 25.70 14.62
C LEU A 152 7.92 26.72 15.78
N GLU A 153 9.02 27.47 15.81
CA GLU A 153 9.25 28.53 16.78
C GLU A 153 8.22 29.64 16.66
N LYS A 154 7.94 30.11 15.44
CA LYS A 154 6.89 31.11 15.17
C LYS A 154 5.52 30.65 15.71
N TYR A 155 5.16 29.37 15.52
CA TYR A 155 3.90 28.85 16.05
C TYR A 155 3.86 28.82 17.58
N ALA A 156 5.01 28.59 18.22
CA ALA A 156 5.13 28.66 19.67
C ALA A 156 4.94 30.09 20.19
N GLU A 157 5.55 31.08 19.51
CA GLU A 157 5.42 32.51 19.82
C GLU A 157 3.97 32.98 19.67
N GLU A 158 3.31 32.63 18.56
CA GLU A 158 1.91 32.98 18.30
C GLU A 158 0.94 32.40 19.36
N LEU A 159 1.32 31.30 20.01
CA LEU A 159 0.55 30.66 21.08
C LEU A 159 0.93 31.16 22.49
N GLY A 160 1.85 32.12 22.59
CA GLY A 160 2.29 32.72 23.85
C GLY A 160 3.13 31.78 24.71
N LEU A 161 3.84 30.82 24.09
CA LEU A 161 4.75 29.93 24.82
C LEU A 161 6.00 30.67 25.29
N ASN A 162 6.55 30.23 26.42
CA ASN A 162 7.91 30.61 26.79
C ASN A 162 8.88 29.89 25.84
N ILE A 163 9.45 30.64 24.90
CA ILE A 163 10.28 30.09 23.82
C ILE A 163 11.58 29.49 24.35
N ALA A 164 12.20 30.10 25.35
CA ALA A 164 13.42 29.55 25.96
C ALA A 164 13.14 28.17 26.57
N ARG A 165 12.05 28.07 27.36
CA ARG A 165 11.61 26.79 27.93
C ARG A 165 11.22 25.79 26.84
N TRP A 166 10.47 26.21 25.83
CA TRP A 166 10.02 25.33 24.74
C TRP A 166 11.20 24.74 23.96
N LYS A 167 12.22 25.54 23.62
CA LYS A 167 13.45 25.06 22.98
C LYS A 167 14.18 24.05 23.85
N THR A 168 14.30 24.30 25.15
CA THR A 168 14.89 23.34 26.10
C THR A 168 14.07 22.05 26.16
N ASP A 169 12.75 22.15 26.31
CA ASP A 169 11.85 21.01 26.41
C ASP A 169 11.91 20.11 25.16
N MET A 170 12.00 20.69 23.95
CA MET A 170 12.15 19.92 22.70
C MET A 170 13.38 19.00 22.66
N THR A 171 14.40 19.30 23.45
CA THR A 171 15.64 18.51 23.51
C THR A 171 15.61 17.40 24.55
N LYS A 172 14.52 17.29 25.33
CA LYS A 172 14.43 16.30 26.39
C LYS A 172 14.43 14.87 25.82
N PRO A 173 15.29 13.97 26.35
CA PRO A 173 15.31 12.57 25.94
C PRO A 173 13.96 11.86 26.16
N GLU A 174 13.17 12.31 27.13
CA GLU A 174 11.86 11.73 27.46
C GLU A 174 10.87 11.79 26.28
N PHE A 175 10.86 12.88 25.49
CA PHE A 175 9.96 12.98 24.34
C PHE A 175 10.40 12.09 23.19
N THR A 176 11.72 11.96 22.99
CA THR A 176 12.24 10.99 22.03
C THR A 176 11.86 9.57 22.43
N ALA A 177 11.99 9.21 23.71
CA ALA A 177 11.59 7.90 24.20
C ALA A 177 10.07 7.65 24.06
N ILE A 178 9.23 8.67 24.27
CA ILE A 178 7.78 8.59 24.03
C ILE A 178 7.49 8.33 22.55
N ILE A 179 8.14 9.06 21.64
CA ILE A 179 7.97 8.88 20.19
C ILE A 179 8.41 7.47 19.79
N ASP A 180 9.60 7.03 20.21
CA ASP A 180 10.13 5.71 19.85
C ASP A 180 9.24 4.58 20.40
N ARG A 181 8.71 4.74 21.62
CA ARG A 181 7.72 3.83 22.23
C ARG A 181 6.42 3.78 21.43
N ASP A 182 5.89 4.93 21.03
CA ASP A 182 4.65 5.00 20.25
C ASP A 182 4.85 4.38 18.85
N GLN A 183 6.01 4.59 18.19
CA GLN A 183 6.35 3.92 16.93
C GLN A 183 6.50 2.40 17.07
N ALA A 184 7.16 1.93 18.14
CA ALA A 184 7.27 0.51 18.44
C ALA A 184 5.90 -0.13 18.70
N LEU A 185 5.03 0.56 19.44
CA LEU A 185 3.66 0.15 19.65
C LEU A 185 2.88 0.09 18.33
N ALA A 186 3.01 1.11 17.46
CA ALA A 186 2.38 1.11 16.15
C ALA A 186 2.76 -0.14 15.34
N GLY A 187 4.06 -0.48 15.28
CA GLY A 187 4.54 -1.70 14.64
C GLY A 187 3.97 -2.98 15.26
N LYS A 188 3.96 -3.08 16.61
CA LYS A 188 3.40 -4.24 17.34
C LYS A 188 1.91 -4.47 17.05
N LEU A 189 1.16 -3.39 16.86
CA LEU A 189 -0.29 -3.43 16.61
C LEU A 189 -0.64 -3.52 15.12
N GLY A 190 0.36 -3.53 14.22
CA GLY A 190 0.14 -3.57 12.76
C GLY A 190 -0.26 -2.22 12.14
N ALA A 191 -0.10 -1.12 12.87
CA ALA A 191 -0.31 0.25 12.39
C ALA A 191 0.90 0.75 11.57
N ASN A 192 1.15 0.09 10.43
CA ASN A 192 2.33 0.31 9.57
C ASN A 192 2.31 1.62 8.76
N GLY A 193 1.33 2.50 8.97
CA GLY A 193 1.19 3.77 8.29
C GLY A 193 0.32 4.73 9.09
N THR A 194 0.34 6.01 8.71
CA THR A 194 -0.42 7.07 9.38
C THR A 194 -1.43 7.74 8.43
N PRO A 195 -2.60 8.16 8.92
CA PRO A 195 -3.08 7.98 10.29
C PRO A 195 -3.57 6.53 10.51
N ALA A 196 -3.42 6.04 11.74
CA ALA A 196 -3.95 4.76 12.16
C ALA A 196 -4.74 4.94 13.46
N PHE A 197 -5.94 4.35 13.53
CA PHE A 197 -6.88 4.58 14.62
C PHE A 197 -7.20 3.29 15.38
N PHE A 198 -7.44 3.44 16.68
CA PHE A 198 -8.00 2.40 17.53
C PHE A 198 -9.17 2.98 18.33
N ILE A 199 -10.39 2.52 18.07
CA ILE A 199 -11.61 2.95 18.76
C ILE A 199 -11.95 1.88 19.79
N ASN A 200 -11.76 2.18 21.08
CA ASN A 200 -11.78 1.20 22.18
C ASN A 200 -10.93 -0.06 21.86
N GLY A 201 -9.79 0.14 21.20
CA GLY A 201 -8.89 -0.93 20.78
C GLY A 201 -9.22 -1.57 19.43
N ARG A 202 -10.33 -1.23 18.78
CA ARG A 202 -10.64 -1.75 17.43
C ARG A 202 -9.95 -0.95 16.34
N PHE A 203 -9.17 -1.64 15.51
CA PHE A 203 -8.32 -1.02 14.50
C PHE A 203 -9.11 -0.48 13.29
N LEU A 204 -8.81 0.76 12.90
CA LEU A 204 -9.29 1.39 11.68
C LEU A 204 -8.11 2.08 10.96
N SER A 205 -7.79 1.62 9.76
CA SER A 205 -6.61 2.08 9.01
C SER A 205 -6.91 3.29 8.12
N GLY A 206 -6.07 4.32 8.21
CA GLY A 206 -6.07 5.45 7.29
C GLY A 206 -7.17 6.48 7.53
N ALA A 207 -7.10 7.58 6.80
CA ALA A 207 -8.15 8.60 6.78
C ALA A 207 -9.38 8.05 6.02
N GLN A 208 -10.34 7.51 6.76
CA GLN A 208 -11.59 6.94 6.24
C GLN A 208 -12.72 7.99 6.19
N PRO A 209 -13.80 7.75 5.42
CA PRO A 209 -15.03 8.53 5.53
C PRO A 209 -15.56 8.56 6.98
N ILE A 210 -16.11 9.70 7.41
CA ILE A 210 -16.58 9.90 8.78
C ILE A 210 -17.63 8.87 9.22
N ASP A 211 -18.48 8.39 8.31
CA ASP A 211 -19.51 7.41 8.61
C ASP A 211 -18.93 6.07 9.08
N ASN A 212 -17.73 5.69 8.62
CA ASN A 212 -17.03 4.49 9.11
C ASN A 212 -16.58 4.67 10.56
N PHE A 213 -16.15 5.87 10.94
CA PHE A 213 -15.82 6.18 12.33
C PHE A 213 -17.08 6.19 13.19
N LYS A 214 -18.16 6.84 12.74
CA LYS A 214 -19.44 6.90 13.47
C LYS A 214 -20.00 5.52 13.74
N ALA A 215 -20.06 4.68 12.71
CA ALA A 215 -20.53 3.31 12.86
C ALA A 215 -19.74 2.53 13.94
N LEU A 216 -18.40 2.67 13.95
CA LEU A 216 -17.56 1.99 14.93
C LEU A 216 -17.66 2.61 16.32
N ILE A 217 -17.73 3.94 16.43
CA ILE A 217 -17.90 4.65 17.70
C ILE A 217 -19.26 4.31 18.32
N ASP A 218 -20.34 4.31 17.55
CA ASP A 218 -21.68 3.97 18.02
C ASP A 218 -21.75 2.53 18.52
N GLU A 219 -21.12 1.59 17.80
CA GLU A 219 -21.02 0.19 18.21
C GLU A 219 -20.26 0.05 19.55
N GLU A 220 -19.10 0.69 19.67
CA GLU A 220 -18.28 0.62 20.88
C GLU A 220 -18.89 1.39 22.06
N LEU A 221 -19.62 2.47 21.78
CA LEU A 221 -20.38 3.21 22.78
C LEU A 221 -21.49 2.33 23.36
N GLY A 222 -22.24 1.60 22.54
CA GLY A 222 -23.27 0.67 23.01
C GLY A 222 -22.70 -0.44 23.89
N LYS A 223 -21.53 -0.99 23.53
CA LYS A 223 -20.81 -1.99 24.36
C LYS A 223 -20.33 -1.40 25.68
N ALA A 224 -19.77 -0.20 25.65
CA ALA A 224 -19.32 0.52 26.84
C ALA A 224 -20.48 0.86 27.79
N GLU A 225 -21.62 1.32 27.27
CA GLU A 225 -22.83 1.56 28.05
C GLU A 225 -23.38 0.27 28.67
N ALA A 226 -23.26 -0.88 28.00
CA ALA A 226 -23.58 -2.17 28.61
C ALA A 226 -22.64 -2.54 29.77
N LEU A 227 -21.33 -2.28 29.64
CA LEU A 227 -20.37 -2.50 30.72
C LEU A 227 -20.69 -1.64 31.95
N THR A 228 -21.05 -0.37 31.74
CA THR A 228 -21.45 0.50 32.86
C THR A 228 -22.72 0.03 33.56
N ARG A 229 -23.73 -0.41 32.80
CA ARG A 229 -24.95 -1.03 33.37
C ARG A 229 -24.65 -2.32 34.14
N SER A 230 -23.59 -3.04 33.79
CA SER A 230 -23.11 -4.22 34.52
C SER A 230 -22.23 -3.90 35.74
N GLY A 231 -22.07 -2.61 36.10
CA GLY A 231 -21.38 -2.17 37.30
C GLY A 231 -19.92 -1.74 37.10
N THR A 232 -19.40 -1.69 35.86
CA THR A 232 -18.06 -1.13 35.59
C THR A 232 -18.12 0.40 35.67
N PRO A 233 -17.36 1.09 36.53
CA PRO A 233 -17.33 2.56 36.54
C PRO A 233 -16.91 3.12 35.18
N ALA A 234 -17.49 4.24 34.75
CA ALA A 234 -17.18 4.86 33.44
C ALA A 234 -15.67 5.11 33.26
N SER A 235 -14.99 5.58 34.31
CA SER A 235 -13.54 5.76 34.37
C SER A 235 -12.72 4.49 34.12
N GLN A 236 -13.29 3.31 34.37
CA GLN A 236 -12.62 2.01 34.23
C GLN A 236 -13.01 1.26 32.95
N VAL A 237 -13.97 1.76 32.17
CA VAL A 237 -14.46 1.08 30.96
C VAL A 237 -13.32 0.79 29.98
N TYR A 238 -12.48 1.79 29.67
CA TYR A 238 -11.36 1.59 28.75
C TYR A 238 -10.34 0.59 29.30
N ALA A 239 -10.09 0.57 30.61
CA ALA A 239 -9.20 -0.42 31.22
C ALA A 239 -9.78 -1.84 31.13
N ALA A 240 -11.10 -2.01 31.38
CA ALA A 240 -11.79 -3.29 31.30
C ALA A 240 -11.85 -3.85 29.86
N ILE A 241 -12.27 -3.00 28.92
CA ILE A 241 -11.64 -2.77 27.60
C ILE A 241 -10.37 -3.58 27.27
N MET A 242 -9.25 -2.91 27.52
CA MET A 242 -7.90 -3.35 27.20
C MET A 242 -7.47 -4.62 27.95
N ALA A 243 -8.02 -4.90 29.14
CA ALA A 243 -7.71 -6.12 29.88
C ALA A 243 -8.02 -7.40 29.09
N LYS A 244 -9.01 -7.34 28.18
CA LYS A 244 -9.43 -8.43 27.30
C LYS A 244 -8.82 -8.36 25.88
N GLY A 245 -8.09 -7.29 25.57
CA GLY A 245 -7.51 -7.08 24.24
C GLY A 245 -6.29 -7.95 23.97
N VAL A 246 -5.94 -8.12 22.70
CA VAL A 246 -4.70 -8.78 22.27
C VAL A 246 -3.53 -7.81 22.28
N GLU A 247 -2.34 -8.28 22.67
CA GLU A 247 -1.16 -7.42 22.86
C GLU A 247 -0.42 -7.03 21.59
N SER A 248 -0.66 -7.78 20.54
CA SER A 248 -0.16 -7.57 19.19
C SER A 248 -1.29 -7.88 18.23
N ALA A 249 -1.16 -7.44 16.99
CA ALA A 249 -1.98 -8.03 15.95
C ALA A 249 -1.88 -9.56 16.05
N PRO A 250 -2.99 -10.31 15.96
CA PRO A 250 -2.86 -11.71 15.61
C PRO A 250 -1.97 -11.77 14.37
N ASN A 251 -1.13 -12.80 14.24
CA ASN A 251 -0.52 -13.14 12.97
C ASN A 251 -1.66 -13.49 12.00
N LYS A 252 -2.42 -12.49 11.56
CA LYS A 252 -3.02 -12.49 10.25
C LYS A 252 -1.81 -12.52 9.35
N PRO A 253 -1.66 -13.55 8.52
CA PRO A 253 -0.59 -13.55 7.55
C PRO A 253 -0.73 -12.23 6.80
N SER A 254 0.21 -11.32 7.05
CA SER A 254 0.36 -10.15 6.23
C SER A 254 0.49 -10.65 4.79
N GLN A 255 0.22 -9.83 3.78
CA GLN A 255 0.63 -10.20 2.42
C GLN A 255 2.16 -10.46 2.30
N GLN A 256 2.95 -10.22 3.36
CA GLN A 256 4.33 -10.67 3.53
C GLN A 256 4.50 -12.08 4.12
N GLU A 257 3.49 -12.69 4.73
CA GLU A 257 3.43 -14.12 5.10
C GLU A 257 2.59 -14.94 4.11
N GLN A 258 1.98 -14.28 3.12
CA GLN A 258 1.66 -14.84 1.80
C GLN A 258 2.78 -14.58 0.77
N ALA A 259 3.97 -14.17 1.21
CA ALA A 259 5.14 -14.63 0.51
C ALA A 259 5.21 -16.15 0.80
N PRO A 260 5.42 -17.01 -0.21
CA PRO A 260 5.70 -18.41 0.06
C PRO A 260 6.78 -18.50 1.14
N ALA A 261 6.71 -19.51 2.02
CA ALA A 261 7.76 -19.78 3.00
C ALA A 261 9.13 -19.45 2.38
N GLN A 262 9.89 -18.53 2.99
CA GLN A 262 11.10 -17.95 2.38
C GLN A 262 11.99 -19.07 1.86
N ALA A 263 11.93 -19.27 0.55
CA ALA A 263 12.52 -20.43 -0.05
C ALA A 263 14.04 -20.26 -0.01
N TYR A 264 14.75 -21.33 0.35
CA TYR A 264 16.17 -21.35 0.08
C TYR A 264 16.37 -21.54 -1.42
N ARG A 265 17.12 -20.62 -2.03
CA ARG A 265 17.52 -20.67 -3.43
C ARG A 265 19.01 -20.96 -3.50
N LYS A 266 19.41 -21.66 -4.56
CA LYS A 266 20.82 -21.82 -4.88
C LYS A 266 21.34 -20.50 -5.47
N VAL A 267 21.94 -19.68 -4.61
CA VAL A 267 22.39 -18.33 -4.97
C VAL A 267 23.91 -18.31 -5.14
N GLU A 268 24.34 -18.20 -6.38
CA GLU A 268 25.76 -18.09 -6.75
C GLU A 268 26.08 -16.64 -7.15
N PHE A 269 27.32 -16.23 -6.90
CA PHE A 269 27.84 -14.94 -7.33
C PHE A 269 29.30 -15.05 -7.79
N PRO A 270 29.74 -14.23 -8.75
CA PRO A 270 31.13 -14.20 -9.20
C PRO A 270 32.11 -13.86 -8.07
N ALA A 271 33.32 -14.43 -8.11
CA ALA A 271 34.36 -14.18 -7.10
C ALA A 271 34.81 -12.70 -7.05
N ASP A 272 34.66 -11.98 -8.15
CA ASP A 272 34.96 -10.56 -8.30
C ASP A 272 33.72 -9.66 -8.17
N ALA A 273 32.58 -10.20 -7.69
CA ALA A 273 31.40 -9.40 -7.37
C ALA A 273 31.73 -8.38 -6.26
N PRO A 274 31.26 -7.12 -6.38
CA PRO A 274 31.49 -6.14 -5.33
C PRO A 274 30.92 -6.61 -4.00
N SER A 275 31.77 -6.61 -2.97
CA SER A 275 31.40 -7.12 -1.65
C SER A 275 32.14 -6.38 -0.53
N PHE A 276 31.57 -6.40 0.67
CA PHE A 276 32.26 -6.03 1.90
C PHE A 276 32.05 -7.09 2.98
N GLY A 277 32.92 -7.07 3.99
CA GLY A 277 32.93 -8.05 5.07
C GLY A 277 33.85 -9.25 4.79
N PRO A 278 34.04 -10.15 5.78
CA PRO A 278 34.97 -11.27 5.67
C PRO A 278 34.55 -12.29 4.59
N LYS A 279 35.53 -12.88 3.88
CA LYS A 279 35.24 -13.92 2.86
C LYS A 279 34.65 -15.20 3.45
N ASP A 280 34.96 -15.46 4.71
CA ASP A 280 34.57 -16.60 5.53
C ASP A 280 33.46 -16.24 6.55
N ALA A 281 32.75 -15.13 6.32
CA ALA A 281 31.62 -14.69 7.13
C ALA A 281 30.57 -15.80 7.28
N LYS A 282 30.01 -15.92 8.50
CA LYS A 282 28.94 -16.87 8.84
C LYS A 282 27.66 -16.64 8.03
N VAL A 283 27.41 -15.39 7.66
CA VAL A 283 26.24 -14.97 6.90
C VAL A 283 26.70 -14.22 5.66
N THR A 284 26.24 -14.65 4.49
CA THR A 284 26.40 -13.91 3.23
C THR A 284 25.03 -13.44 2.76
N ILE A 285 24.89 -12.12 2.60
CA ILE A 285 23.72 -11.47 2.03
C ILE A 285 24.05 -11.12 0.58
N VAL A 286 23.29 -11.63 -0.38
CA VAL A 286 23.41 -11.26 -1.79
C VAL A 286 22.25 -10.34 -2.15
N GLU A 287 22.54 -9.11 -2.53
CA GLU A 287 21.57 -8.09 -2.91
C GLU A 287 21.53 -7.91 -4.43
N TRP A 288 20.35 -8.03 -5.04
CA TRP A 288 20.08 -7.50 -6.37
C TRP A 288 19.46 -6.11 -6.26
N SER A 289 20.14 -5.13 -6.86
CA SER A 289 19.81 -3.70 -6.69
C SER A 289 19.90 -2.91 -7.99
N ASP A 290 19.27 -1.73 -7.99
CA ASP A 290 19.22 -0.78 -9.09
C ASP A 290 19.48 0.64 -8.55
N PHE A 291 20.45 1.35 -9.12
CA PHE A 291 20.87 2.68 -8.67
C PHE A 291 19.82 3.79 -8.89
N GLU A 292 18.88 3.64 -9.81
CA GLU A 292 17.74 4.56 -9.97
C GLU A 292 16.51 4.14 -9.16
N CYS A 293 16.51 2.94 -8.56
CA CYS A 293 15.36 2.47 -7.79
C CYS A 293 15.23 3.19 -6.45
N PRO A 294 14.10 3.89 -6.19
CA PRO A 294 13.90 4.62 -4.94
C PRO A 294 13.65 3.72 -3.73
N PHE A 295 13.47 2.40 -3.92
CA PHE A 295 13.43 1.43 -2.82
C PHE A 295 14.83 0.93 -2.47
N CYS A 296 15.70 0.73 -3.46
CA CYS A 296 17.10 0.34 -3.24
C CYS A 296 17.85 1.37 -2.38
N SER A 297 17.66 2.66 -2.64
CA SER A 297 18.30 3.70 -1.82
C SER A 297 17.86 3.71 -0.35
N ARG A 298 16.65 3.22 -0.04
CA ARG A 298 16.14 3.15 1.34
C ARG A 298 16.89 2.14 2.19
N VAL A 299 17.65 1.22 1.58
CA VAL A 299 18.39 0.18 2.28
C VAL A 299 19.72 0.71 2.81
N GLY A 300 20.23 1.84 2.31
CA GLY A 300 21.52 2.41 2.74
C GLY A 300 21.72 2.48 4.27
N PRO A 301 20.79 3.06 5.04
CA PRO A 301 20.87 3.05 6.51
C PRO A 301 20.90 1.64 7.12
N THR A 302 20.09 0.71 6.59
CA THR A 302 20.07 -0.69 7.03
C THR A 302 21.40 -1.39 6.76
N LEU A 303 21.99 -1.24 5.57
CA LEU A 303 23.31 -1.81 5.25
C LEU A 303 24.41 -1.22 6.14
N LYS A 304 24.34 0.07 6.46
CA LYS A 304 25.24 0.72 7.41
C LYS A 304 25.13 0.09 8.80
N GLN A 305 23.91 -0.09 9.32
CA GLN A 305 23.69 -0.77 10.59
C GLN A 305 24.16 -2.23 10.56
N ILE A 306 23.98 -2.96 9.45
CA ILE A 306 24.52 -4.32 9.30
C ILE A 306 26.05 -4.30 9.37
N LYS A 307 26.69 -3.38 8.63
CA LYS A 307 28.15 -3.22 8.64
C LYS A 307 28.68 -2.88 10.04
N GLU A 308 27.98 -2.06 10.81
CA GLU A 308 28.38 -1.65 12.17
C GLU A 308 28.16 -2.77 13.20
N ASN A 309 27.01 -3.45 13.16
CA ASN A 309 26.63 -4.44 14.18
C ASN A 309 27.15 -5.85 13.88
N TYR A 310 27.44 -6.17 12.62
CA TYR A 310 27.79 -7.52 12.17
C TYR A 310 29.09 -7.60 11.37
N ALA A 311 30.00 -6.63 11.53
CA ALA A 311 31.24 -6.51 10.75
C ALA A 311 32.07 -7.80 10.63
N LYS A 312 32.04 -8.66 11.66
CA LYS A 312 32.81 -9.92 11.72
C LYS A 312 32.05 -11.13 11.18
N ASP A 313 30.72 -11.06 11.14
CA ASP A 313 29.86 -12.21 10.91
C ASP A 313 29.15 -12.16 9.56
N VAL A 314 29.02 -10.97 8.95
CA VAL A 314 28.25 -10.75 7.73
C VAL A 314 29.14 -10.27 6.58
N ARG A 315 28.97 -10.91 5.42
CA ARG A 315 29.42 -10.44 4.12
C ARG A 315 28.21 -9.98 3.32
N VAL A 316 28.31 -8.82 2.67
CA VAL A 316 27.30 -8.36 1.71
C VAL A 316 27.91 -8.37 0.33
N VAL A 317 27.19 -8.94 -0.63
CA VAL A 317 27.55 -9.04 -2.04
C VAL A 317 26.51 -8.28 -2.86
N PHE A 318 26.95 -7.36 -3.70
CA PHE A 318 26.09 -6.58 -4.57
C PHE A 318 26.01 -7.21 -5.97
N ARG A 319 24.81 -7.29 -6.53
CA ARG A 319 24.51 -7.75 -7.89
C ARG A 319 23.64 -6.73 -8.59
N HIS A 320 23.92 -6.49 -9.87
CA HIS A 320 23.18 -5.49 -10.64
C HIS A 320 21.84 -6.04 -11.17
N GLN A 321 20.77 -5.27 -11.01
CA GLN A 321 19.49 -5.52 -11.66
C GLN A 321 18.86 -4.22 -12.18
N PRO A 322 19.50 -3.57 -13.18
CA PRO A 322 18.94 -2.36 -13.77
C PRO A 322 17.58 -2.67 -14.41
N LEU A 323 16.53 -2.04 -13.91
CA LEU A 323 15.17 -2.20 -14.36
C LEU A 323 14.96 -1.45 -15.68
N SER A 324 14.26 -2.07 -16.62
CA SER A 324 14.10 -1.55 -17.98
C SER A 324 13.43 -0.17 -18.07
N PHE A 325 12.69 0.23 -17.02
CA PHE A 325 12.01 1.52 -16.93
C PHE A 325 12.85 2.63 -16.26
N HIS A 326 14.07 2.32 -15.84
CA HIS A 326 15.05 3.25 -15.32
C HIS A 326 16.10 3.52 -16.41
N ALA A 327 16.02 4.71 -17.00
CA ALA A 327 16.75 5.05 -18.23
C ALA A 327 18.28 5.07 -18.06
N ASN A 328 18.75 5.44 -16.87
CA ASN A 328 20.16 5.56 -16.53
C ASN A 328 20.69 4.38 -15.70
N ALA A 329 19.85 3.49 -15.19
CA ALA A 329 20.25 2.41 -14.28
C ALA A 329 21.32 1.49 -14.88
N LYS A 330 21.22 1.17 -16.18
CA LYS A 330 22.25 0.38 -16.88
C LYS A 330 23.59 1.10 -16.91
N GLY A 331 23.58 2.39 -17.28
CA GLY A 331 24.78 3.22 -17.31
C GLY A 331 25.41 3.38 -15.93
N ALA A 332 24.59 3.59 -14.89
CA ALA A 332 25.02 3.67 -13.50
C ALA A 332 25.62 2.34 -12.99
N ALA A 333 25.05 1.20 -13.38
CA ALA A 333 25.60 -0.12 -13.08
C ALA A 333 26.96 -0.33 -13.75
N GLU A 334 27.09 -0.06 -15.05
CA GLU A 334 28.37 -0.14 -15.76
C GLU A 334 29.43 0.80 -15.15
N ALA A 335 29.03 2.03 -14.76
CA ALA A 335 29.86 3.01 -14.07
C ALA A 335 30.34 2.54 -12.69
N SER A 336 29.47 1.91 -11.91
CA SER A 336 29.87 1.35 -10.63
C SER A 336 30.89 0.23 -10.79
N MET A 337 30.82 -0.56 -11.86
CA MET A 337 31.81 -1.61 -12.14
C MET A 337 33.13 -1.03 -12.66
N ALA A 338 33.10 0.07 -13.41
CA ALA A 338 34.30 0.83 -13.76
C ALA A 338 34.98 1.42 -12.51
N ALA A 339 34.21 1.81 -11.49
CA ALA A 339 34.73 2.20 -10.19
C ALA A 339 35.26 1.01 -9.38
N HIS A 340 34.59 -0.14 -9.47
CA HIS A 340 35.02 -1.39 -8.83
C HIS A 340 36.38 -1.86 -9.32
N GLU A 341 36.63 -1.79 -10.63
CA GLU A 341 37.94 -2.12 -11.20
C GLU A 341 39.07 -1.24 -10.64
N GLN A 342 38.74 -0.04 -10.16
CA GLN A 342 39.68 0.89 -9.52
C GLN A 342 39.63 0.82 -7.98
N GLY A 343 38.93 -0.17 -7.41
CA GLY A 343 38.85 -0.39 -5.97
C GLY A 343 37.92 0.56 -5.22
N LYS A 344 37.06 1.32 -5.92
CA LYS A 344 36.18 2.36 -5.34
C LYS A 344 34.69 2.08 -5.51
N PHE A 345 34.30 0.80 -5.54
CA PHE A 345 32.90 0.43 -5.75
C PHE A 345 31.97 1.04 -4.70
N TRP A 346 32.29 0.89 -3.41
CA TRP A 346 31.37 1.27 -2.32
C TRP A 346 31.24 2.78 -2.18
N GLU A 347 32.32 3.52 -2.37
CA GLU A 347 32.31 4.98 -2.40
C GLU A 347 31.49 5.50 -3.58
N TYR A 348 31.63 4.88 -4.75
CA TYR A 348 30.86 5.23 -5.93
C TYR A 348 29.39 4.82 -5.78
N HIS A 349 29.11 3.63 -5.27
CA HIS A 349 27.79 3.12 -4.93
C HIS A 349 27.02 4.11 -4.03
N ASP A 350 27.63 4.54 -2.93
CA ASP A 350 27.01 5.48 -2.00
C ASP A 350 26.76 6.83 -2.68
N LYS A 351 27.71 7.28 -3.50
CA LYS A 351 27.58 8.52 -4.29
C LYS A 351 26.42 8.44 -5.29
N LEU A 352 26.23 7.31 -5.98
CA LEU A 352 25.11 7.12 -6.90
C LEU A 352 23.77 7.14 -6.17
N PHE A 353 23.64 6.44 -5.04
CA PHE A 353 22.41 6.43 -4.26
C PHE A 353 22.10 7.78 -3.59
N GLN A 354 23.09 8.59 -3.28
CA GLN A 354 22.89 9.97 -2.82
C GLN A 354 22.37 10.89 -3.94
N ASN A 355 22.56 10.51 -5.21
CA ASN A 355 22.31 11.36 -6.38
C ASN A 355 21.40 10.69 -7.43
N GLN A 356 20.45 9.82 -7.03
CA GLN A 356 19.66 8.97 -7.95
C GLN A 356 18.94 9.69 -9.10
N LYS A 357 18.63 10.99 -8.93
CA LYS A 357 17.95 11.79 -9.97
C LYS A 357 18.89 12.31 -11.07
N ALA A 358 20.20 12.17 -10.89
CA ALA A 358 21.23 12.72 -11.75
C ALA A 358 22.24 11.61 -12.09
N LEU A 359 21.78 10.57 -12.79
CA LEU A 359 22.59 9.41 -13.14
C LEU A 359 22.94 9.33 -14.63
N ASP A 360 22.72 10.40 -15.39
CA ASP A 360 23.18 10.51 -16.77
C ASP A 360 24.71 10.45 -16.86
N ARG A 361 25.22 10.21 -18.08
CA ARG A 361 26.65 10.03 -18.34
C ARG A 361 27.53 11.16 -17.79
N ALA A 362 27.10 12.42 -17.92
CA ALA A 362 27.90 13.55 -17.49
C ALA A 362 28.03 13.58 -15.96
N ASN A 363 26.93 13.30 -15.26
CA ASN A 363 26.94 13.21 -13.80
C ASN A 363 27.74 12.01 -13.30
N LEU A 364 27.64 10.84 -13.96
CA LEU A 364 28.45 9.67 -13.62
C LEU A 364 29.96 9.97 -13.69
N GLU A 365 30.41 10.64 -14.75
CA GLU A 365 31.81 11.06 -14.89
C GLU A 365 32.22 12.08 -13.83
N LYS A 366 31.35 13.05 -13.54
CA LYS A 366 31.57 14.04 -12.47
C LYS A 366 31.78 13.36 -11.12
N TYR A 367 30.93 12.40 -10.76
CA TYR A 367 31.06 11.66 -9.50
C TYR A 367 32.34 10.84 -9.45
N ALA A 368 32.77 10.28 -10.59
CA ALA A 368 34.01 9.51 -10.67
C ALA A 368 35.22 10.41 -10.46
N GLN A 369 35.19 11.61 -11.04
CA GLN A 369 36.22 12.63 -10.86
C GLN A 369 36.29 13.12 -9.41
N GLU A 370 35.15 13.42 -8.78
CA GLU A 370 35.08 13.84 -7.37
C GLU A 370 35.65 12.78 -6.42
N LEU A 371 35.45 11.50 -6.74
CA LEU A 371 36.00 10.38 -5.99
C LEU A 371 37.46 10.07 -6.35
N GLY A 372 38.09 10.84 -7.25
CA GLY A 372 39.48 10.68 -7.64
C GLY A 372 39.76 9.36 -8.35
N LEU A 373 38.87 8.95 -9.26
CA LEU A 373 39.12 7.83 -10.18
C LEU A 373 40.00 8.29 -11.35
N ASN A 374 40.71 7.34 -11.96
CA ASN A 374 41.37 7.55 -13.24
C ASN A 374 40.31 7.72 -14.34
N MET A 375 40.10 8.97 -14.75
CA MET A 375 39.06 9.31 -15.72
C MET A 375 39.32 8.75 -17.12
N GLY A 376 40.58 8.54 -17.51
CA GLY A 376 40.91 7.89 -18.79
C GLY A 376 40.44 6.44 -18.82
N GLN A 377 40.76 5.68 -17.77
CA GLN A 377 40.32 4.29 -17.60
C GLN A 377 38.80 4.18 -17.46
N PHE A 378 38.19 5.06 -16.65
CA PHE A 378 36.75 5.07 -16.41
C PHE A 378 35.95 5.33 -17.69
N LYS A 379 36.32 6.38 -18.45
CA LYS A 379 35.68 6.71 -19.72
C LYS A 379 35.82 5.58 -20.74
N ALA A 380 37.04 5.07 -20.91
CA ALA A 380 37.31 3.97 -21.83
C ALA A 380 36.47 2.71 -21.50
N ALA A 381 36.28 2.39 -20.21
CA ALA A 381 35.45 1.26 -19.79
C ALA A 381 33.98 1.45 -20.17
N LEU A 382 33.44 2.66 -20.02
CA LEU A 382 32.04 2.94 -20.37
C LEU A 382 31.82 3.08 -21.87
N ASP A 383 32.76 3.71 -22.59
CA ASP A 383 32.67 3.92 -24.04
C ASP A 383 32.74 2.58 -24.80
N SER A 384 33.55 1.65 -24.30
CA SER A 384 33.61 0.27 -24.84
C SER A 384 32.48 -0.63 -24.36
N GLY A 385 31.70 -0.22 -23.36
CA GLY A 385 30.70 -1.07 -22.71
C GLY A 385 31.30 -2.29 -22.01
N LYS A 386 32.53 -2.16 -21.48
CA LYS A 386 33.34 -3.26 -20.92
C LYS A 386 32.59 -4.14 -19.90
N PHE A 387 31.70 -3.54 -19.11
CA PHE A 387 30.96 -4.23 -18.04
C PHE A 387 29.54 -4.61 -18.42
N ARG A 388 29.07 -4.30 -19.63
CA ARG A 388 27.68 -4.55 -20.06
C ARG A 388 27.27 -6.01 -19.91
N ALA A 389 28.07 -6.93 -20.45
CA ALA A 389 27.78 -8.36 -20.36
C ALA A 389 27.72 -8.86 -18.91
N LYS A 390 28.52 -8.27 -18.01
CA LYS A 390 28.52 -8.63 -16.59
C LYS A 390 27.25 -8.13 -15.88
N VAL A 391 26.85 -6.88 -16.15
CA VAL A 391 25.60 -6.31 -15.63
C VAL A 391 24.38 -7.09 -16.12
N GLU A 392 24.37 -7.51 -17.39
CA GLU A 392 23.31 -8.35 -17.97
C GLU A 392 23.31 -9.76 -17.39
N ALA A 393 24.48 -10.35 -17.13
CA ALA A 393 24.61 -11.64 -16.47
C ALA A 393 24.10 -11.59 -15.02
N ASP A 394 24.34 -10.49 -14.29
CA ASP A 394 23.79 -10.29 -12.95
C ASP A 394 22.26 -10.24 -12.97
N ALA A 395 21.67 -9.45 -13.87
CA ALA A 395 20.22 -9.38 -14.03
C ALA A 395 19.61 -10.75 -14.41
N THR A 396 20.28 -11.49 -15.30
CA THR A 396 19.86 -12.84 -15.72
C THR A 396 19.92 -13.83 -14.54
N ALA A 397 21.00 -13.79 -13.77
CA ALA A 397 21.15 -14.62 -12.58
C ALA A 397 20.08 -14.29 -11.53
N GLY A 398 19.73 -13.01 -11.36
CA GLY A 398 18.65 -12.56 -10.48
C GLY A 398 17.32 -13.17 -10.89
N ALA A 399 16.95 -13.06 -12.17
CA ALA A 399 15.73 -13.68 -12.70
C ALA A 399 15.71 -15.22 -12.48
N ALA A 400 16.84 -15.90 -12.67
CA ALA A 400 16.95 -17.35 -12.49
C ALA A 400 16.73 -17.80 -11.03
N VAL A 401 17.09 -16.97 -10.05
CA VAL A 401 16.88 -17.27 -8.62
C VAL A 401 15.58 -16.68 -8.06
N GLY A 402 14.78 -16.00 -8.88
CA GLY A 402 13.49 -15.44 -8.50
C GLY A 402 13.51 -13.98 -8.03
N ALA A 403 14.65 -13.28 -8.15
CA ALA A 403 14.73 -11.84 -7.91
C ALA A 403 14.04 -11.07 -9.04
N ASN A 404 12.71 -10.97 -8.96
CA ASN A 404 11.86 -10.34 -9.98
C ASN A 404 11.66 -8.83 -9.79
N GLY A 405 12.34 -8.23 -8.81
CA GLY A 405 12.29 -6.80 -8.52
C GLY A 405 13.41 -6.38 -7.56
N THR A 406 13.58 -5.07 -7.38
CA THR A 406 14.67 -4.54 -6.54
C THR A 406 14.14 -3.65 -5.39
N PRO A 407 14.78 -3.68 -4.21
CA PRO A 407 15.87 -4.57 -3.85
C PRO A 407 15.34 -5.97 -3.49
N THR A 408 16.06 -7.01 -3.91
CA THR A 408 15.83 -8.39 -3.45
C THR A 408 17.11 -8.92 -2.82
N PHE A 409 16.98 -9.61 -1.68
CA PHE A 409 18.09 -10.15 -0.91
C PHE A 409 17.98 -11.67 -0.79
N PHE A 410 19.13 -12.31 -0.64
CA PHE A 410 19.21 -13.69 -0.21
C PHE A 410 20.22 -13.81 0.93
N VAL A 411 19.76 -14.20 2.11
CA VAL A 411 20.60 -14.37 3.30
C VAL A 411 20.95 -15.85 3.40
N ASN A 412 22.18 -16.22 3.05
CA ASN A 412 22.62 -17.62 2.90
C ASN A 412 21.67 -18.46 2.01
N GLY A 413 21.17 -17.83 0.94
CA GLY A 413 20.20 -18.42 0.03
C GLY A 413 18.73 -18.28 0.46
N ARG A 414 18.43 -17.89 1.70
CA ARG A 414 17.06 -17.62 2.17
C ARG A 414 16.54 -16.32 1.56
N GLU A 415 15.50 -16.42 0.74
CA GLU A 415 14.91 -15.28 0.04
C GLU A 415 14.32 -14.23 1.00
N PHE A 416 14.64 -12.96 0.76
CA PHE A 416 14.22 -11.84 1.58
C PHE A 416 14.01 -10.58 0.72
N VAL A 417 12.76 -10.15 0.56
CA VAL A 417 12.39 -9.22 -0.52
C VAL A 417 12.06 -7.81 0.00
N GLY A 418 12.51 -6.80 -0.73
CA GLY A 418 12.13 -5.40 -0.55
C GLY A 418 13.01 -4.64 0.43
N ALA A 419 12.78 -3.32 0.50
CA ALA A 419 13.48 -2.44 1.41
C ALA A 419 12.97 -2.63 2.85
N GLN A 420 13.55 -3.62 3.54
CA GLN A 420 13.17 -3.98 4.91
C GLN A 420 13.97 -3.19 5.96
N PRO A 421 13.38 -2.92 7.14
CA PRO A 421 14.08 -2.27 8.25
C PRO A 421 15.15 -3.19 8.85
N PHE A 422 16.13 -2.59 9.52
CA PHE A 422 17.24 -3.30 10.18
C PHE A 422 16.78 -4.43 11.10
N GLU A 423 15.73 -4.24 11.90
CA GLU A 423 15.23 -5.29 12.81
C GLU A 423 14.73 -6.55 12.08
N SER A 424 14.25 -6.43 10.83
CA SER A 424 13.90 -7.62 10.04
C SER A 424 15.15 -8.33 9.51
N PHE A 425 16.19 -7.59 9.10
CA PHE A 425 17.48 -8.16 8.73
C PHE A 425 18.18 -8.83 9.92
N LYS A 426 18.16 -8.18 11.09
CA LYS A 426 18.72 -8.72 12.32
C LYS A 426 18.18 -10.11 12.63
N ARG A 427 16.84 -10.29 12.59
CA ARG A 427 16.22 -11.61 12.84
C ARG A 427 16.74 -12.69 11.90
N ILE A 428 16.73 -12.46 10.59
CA ILE A 428 17.19 -13.45 9.62
C ILE A 428 18.71 -13.66 9.68
N ILE A 429 19.50 -12.63 10.00
CA ILE A 429 20.95 -12.75 10.21
C ILE A 429 21.24 -13.64 11.43
N GLU A 430 20.56 -13.43 12.57
CA GLU A 430 20.77 -14.25 13.76
C GLU A 430 20.34 -15.71 13.55
N ASP A 431 19.23 -15.95 12.86
CA ASP A 431 18.79 -17.29 12.46
C ASP A 431 19.88 -18.00 11.64
N GLU A 432 20.38 -17.32 10.61
CA GLU A 432 21.38 -17.87 9.68
C GLU A 432 22.75 -18.04 10.33
N LYS A 433 23.11 -17.14 11.25
CA LYS A 433 24.32 -17.24 12.05
C LYS A 433 24.28 -18.45 12.97
N ALA A 434 23.14 -18.74 13.60
CA ALA A 434 22.97 -19.93 14.41
C ALA A 434 23.06 -21.23 13.59
N ARG A 435 22.57 -21.24 12.34
CA ARG A 435 22.77 -22.36 11.41
C ARG A 435 24.24 -22.53 11.04
N ALA A 436 24.92 -21.44 10.73
CA ALA A 436 26.34 -21.43 10.43
C ALA A 436 27.18 -21.96 11.60
N ASP A 437 26.88 -21.56 12.83
CA ASP A 437 27.57 -22.03 14.04
C ASP A 437 27.41 -23.54 14.25
N LYS A 438 26.23 -24.10 13.98
CA LYS A 438 26.02 -25.55 14.05
C LYS A 438 26.87 -26.30 13.02
N LEU A 439 26.95 -25.80 11.79
CA LEU A 439 27.75 -26.40 10.74
C LEU A 439 29.25 -26.35 11.04
N LEU A 440 29.73 -25.21 11.57
CA LEU A 440 31.10 -25.05 12.01
C LEU A 440 31.43 -25.99 13.18
N ALA A 441 30.54 -26.09 14.17
CA ALA A 441 30.70 -27.03 15.28
C ALA A 441 30.68 -28.50 14.83
N ALA A 442 29.97 -28.82 13.75
CA ALA A 442 29.98 -30.14 13.12
C ALA A 442 31.21 -30.39 12.22
N GLY A 443 32.19 -29.48 12.18
CA GLY A 443 33.45 -29.64 11.45
C GLY A 443 33.45 -29.13 10.01
N THR A 444 32.41 -28.41 9.57
CA THR A 444 32.43 -27.73 8.27
C THR A 444 33.53 -26.68 8.25
N LYS A 445 34.39 -26.70 7.22
CA LYS A 445 35.42 -25.67 7.05
C LYS A 445 34.78 -24.34 6.65
N SER A 446 35.29 -23.22 7.17
CA SER A 446 34.73 -21.89 6.86
C SER A 446 34.69 -21.56 5.36
N ALA A 447 35.63 -22.10 4.57
CA ALA A 447 35.65 -21.94 3.11
C ALA A 447 34.46 -22.61 2.40
N ASP A 448 33.92 -23.69 2.97
CA ASP A 448 32.81 -24.47 2.41
C ASP A 448 31.45 -24.08 3.02
N LEU A 449 31.47 -23.21 4.04
CA LEU A 449 30.32 -22.90 4.89
C LEU A 449 29.12 -22.36 4.10
N TYR A 450 29.34 -21.39 3.22
CA TYR A 450 28.26 -20.82 2.41
C TYR A 450 27.61 -21.86 1.49
N ALA A 451 28.42 -22.69 0.83
CA ALA A 451 27.92 -23.75 -0.03
C ALA A 451 27.11 -24.78 0.76
N LYS A 452 27.57 -25.14 1.96
CA LYS A 452 26.86 -26.05 2.88
C LYS A 452 25.54 -25.47 3.41
N LEU A 453 25.52 -24.19 3.79
CA LEU A 453 24.31 -23.50 4.24
C LEU A 453 23.22 -23.46 3.17
N ILE A 454 23.61 -23.20 1.91
CA ILE A 454 22.72 -23.28 0.76
C ILE A 454 22.27 -24.72 0.53
N GLU A 455 23.19 -25.68 0.52
CA GLU A 455 22.88 -27.10 0.29
C GLU A 455 21.85 -27.60 1.31
N GLU A 456 22.07 -27.36 2.61
CA GLU A 456 21.14 -27.74 3.67
C GLU A 456 19.83 -26.94 3.61
N GLY A 457 19.90 -25.64 3.32
CA GLY A 457 18.72 -24.79 3.17
C GLY A 457 17.81 -25.31 2.06
N VAL A 458 18.37 -25.56 0.88
CA VAL A 458 17.63 -26.10 -0.28
C VAL A 458 17.11 -27.50 0.01
N LYS A 459 17.85 -28.36 0.70
CA LYS A 459 17.36 -29.68 1.14
C LYS A 459 16.20 -29.55 2.14
N SER A 460 16.26 -28.58 3.04
CA SER A 460 15.21 -28.33 4.04
C SER A 460 13.91 -27.81 3.43
N ASN A 461 13.94 -27.28 2.20
CA ASN A 461 12.73 -26.99 1.43
C ASN A 461 11.86 -28.25 1.24
N GLY A 462 12.43 -29.46 1.29
CA GLY A 462 11.73 -30.75 1.15
C GLY A 462 11.04 -31.27 2.42
N SER A 463 11.22 -30.60 3.57
CA SER A 463 10.49 -30.87 4.83
C SER A 463 9.31 -29.91 5.03
N ALA A 464 9.24 -28.85 4.24
CA ALA A 464 8.02 -28.08 4.03
C ALA A 464 7.14 -28.81 3.00
N PRO A 465 5.80 -28.66 3.03
CA PRO A 465 4.93 -29.23 2.00
C PRO A 465 5.51 -28.88 0.63
N GLN A 466 5.76 -29.90 -0.19
CA GLN A 466 6.36 -29.74 -1.51
C GLN A 466 5.75 -28.52 -2.19
N ALA A 467 6.58 -27.52 -2.49
CA ALA A 467 6.23 -26.56 -3.50
C ALA A 467 6.07 -27.34 -4.79
N GLN A 468 4.83 -27.69 -5.10
CA GLN A 468 4.36 -27.84 -6.47
C GLN A 468 4.96 -26.68 -7.28
N ALA A 469 5.30 -26.93 -8.54
CA ALA A 469 5.65 -25.88 -9.50
C ALA A 469 4.78 -24.65 -9.20
N PRO A 470 5.38 -23.45 -9.03
CA PRO A 470 4.77 -22.34 -8.30
C PRO A 470 3.30 -22.27 -8.64
N ALA A 471 2.45 -22.49 -7.62
CA ALA A 471 1.01 -22.39 -7.82
C ALA A 471 0.78 -21.08 -8.56
N GLU A 472 0.12 -21.17 -9.72
CA GLU A 472 -0.09 -20.00 -10.55
C GLU A 472 -0.69 -18.88 -9.70
N PRO A 473 -0.28 -17.61 -9.90
CA PRO A 473 -0.83 -16.51 -9.12
C PRO A 473 -2.35 -16.64 -9.06
N PRO A 474 -2.98 -16.47 -7.89
CA PRO A 474 -4.40 -16.76 -7.72
C PRO A 474 -5.19 -15.99 -8.77
N VAL A 475 -5.83 -16.74 -9.67
CA VAL A 475 -6.63 -16.19 -10.75
C VAL A 475 -7.82 -15.46 -10.13
N GLN A 476 -7.85 -14.14 -10.30
CA GLN A 476 -8.94 -13.31 -9.81
C GLN A 476 -10.12 -13.40 -10.76
N ASN A 477 -11.31 -13.69 -10.23
CA ASN A 477 -12.53 -13.50 -11.01
C ASN A 477 -12.84 -12.00 -11.10
N ILE A 478 -12.68 -11.45 -12.30
CA ILE A 478 -12.90 -10.03 -12.59
C ILE A 478 -13.94 -9.93 -13.70
N GLU A 479 -15.02 -9.23 -13.38
CA GLU A 479 -16.11 -9.09 -14.32
C GLU A 479 -15.84 -7.91 -15.24
N VAL A 480 -15.89 -8.15 -16.55
CA VAL A 480 -15.80 -7.05 -17.53
C VAL A 480 -17.01 -6.12 -17.39
N GLY A 481 -18.21 -6.67 -17.17
CA GLY A 481 -19.43 -5.90 -17.00
C GLY A 481 -19.65 -4.86 -18.11
N ASN A 482 -19.96 -3.62 -17.69
CA ASN A 482 -20.15 -2.46 -18.59
C ASN A 482 -18.85 -1.69 -18.87
N ALA A 483 -17.68 -2.26 -18.56
CA ALA A 483 -16.40 -1.64 -18.86
C ALA A 483 -16.26 -1.44 -20.38
N PRO A 484 -15.87 -0.25 -20.84
CA PRO A 484 -15.51 -0.03 -22.23
C PRO A 484 -14.45 -1.05 -22.67
N SER A 485 -14.70 -1.72 -23.79
CA SER A 485 -13.82 -2.79 -24.26
C SER A 485 -13.59 -2.70 -25.77
N ARG A 486 -12.42 -3.14 -26.22
CA ARG A 486 -12.08 -3.31 -27.65
C ARG A 486 -11.49 -4.70 -27.89
N GLY A 487 -11.58 -5.17 -29.14
CA GLY A 487 -11.27 -6.54 -29.52
C GLY A 487 -12.50 -7.45 -29.56
N ALA A 488 -12.32 -8.70 -29.97
CA ALA A 488 -13.42 -9.64 -30.17
C ALA A 488 -14.12 -9.98 -28.83
N LYS A 489 -15.45 -9.94 -28.78
CA LYS A 489 -16.22 -10.20 -27.54
C LYS A 489 -15.93 -11.58 -26.93
N ASN A 490 -15.63 -12.56 -27.77
CA ASN A 490 -15.30 -13.95 -27.44
C ASN A 490 -13.79 -14.26 -27.56
N ALA A 491 -12.94 -13.23 -27.53
CA ALA A 491 -11.49 -13.42 -27.53
C ALA A 491 -11.07 -14.40 -26.42
N PRO A 492 -10.19 -15.38 -26.70
CA PRO A 492 -9.72 -16.33 -25.69
C PRO A 492 -9.00 -15.65 -24.53
N ILE A 493 -8.44 -14.45 -24.75
CA ILE A 493 -7.74 -13.66 -23.74
C ILE A 493 -8.49 -12.37 -23.48
N THR A 494 -8.84 -12.14 -22.22
CA THR A 494 -9.38 -10.86 -21.74
C THR A 494 -8.36 -10.19 -20.82
N ILE A 495 -7.97 -8.97 -21.16
CA ILE A 495 -7.10 -8.10 -20.35
C ILE A 495 -7.98 -7.04 -19.72
N VAL A 496 -8.14 -7.07 -18.40
CA VAL A 496 -8.80 -5.99 -17.65
C VAL A 496 -7.74 -5.05 -17.12
N ALA A 497 -7.79 -3.78 -17.54
CA ALA A 497 -6.85 -2.73 -17.16
C ALA A 497 -7.48 -1.77 -16.17
N PHE A 498 -7.02 -1.77 -14.91
CA PHE A 498 -7.34 -0.73 -13.94
C PHE A 498 -6.39 0.44 -14.13
N SER A 499 -6.92 1.60 -14.50
CA SER A 499 -6.13 2.71 -15.02
C SER A 499 -6.69 4.07 -14.60
N ASP A 500 -5.83 5.09 -14.66
CA ASP A 500 -6.05 6.46 -14.24
C ASP A 500 -5.52 7.41 -15.33
N PHE A 501 -6.33 8.36 -15.77
CA PHE A 501 -6.01 9.28 -16.87
C PHE A 501 -4.93 10.33 -16.54
N GLU A 502 -4.71 10.68 -15.27
CA GLU A 502 -3.59 11.54 -14.83
C GLU A 502 -2.32 10.74 -14.51
N CYS A 503 -2.42 9.41 -14.39
CA CYS A 503 -1.27 8.58 -14.06
C CYS A 503 -0.27 8.48 -15.23
N PRO A 504 0.98 8.94 -15.07
CA PRO A 504 1.97 8.92 -16.15
C PRO A 504 2.37 7.49 -16.56
N PHE A 505 2.27 6.50 -15.66
CA PHE A 505 2.52 5.10 -16.01
C PHE A 505 1.38 4.49 -16.82
N CYS A 506 0.14 4.96 -16.62
CA CYS A 506 -1.00 4.53 -17.43
C CYS A 506 -0.86 5.00 -18.88
N GLY A 507 -0.36 6.22 -19.11
CA GLY A 507 0.00 6.67 -20.46
C GLY A 507 1.18 5.89 -21.05
N ARG A 508 2.20 5.58 -20.23
CA ARG A 508 3.42 4.87 -20.66
C ARG A 508 3.16 3.47 -21.24
N VAL A 509 2.13 2.78 -20.77
CA VAL A 509 1.85 1.39 -21.19
C VAL A 509 1.06 1.30 -22.50
N LEU A 510 0.51 2.40 -23.01
CA LEU A 510 -0.34 2.38 -24.21
C LEU A 510 0.34 1.81 -25.46
N PRO A 511 1.63 2.12 -25.75
CA PRO A 511 2.35 1.47 -26.85
C PRO A 511 2.45 -0.05 -26.68
N THR A 512 2.65 -0.54 -25.45
CA THR A 512 2.68 -1.97 -25.13
C THR A 512 1.31 -2.62 -25.38
N LEU A 513 0.21 -2.00 -24.93
CA LEU A 513 -1.14 -2.49 -25.20
C LEU A 513 -1.44 -2.54 -26.70
N LYS A 514 -1.02 -1.52 -27.44
CA LYS A 514 -1.15 -1.51 -28.91
C LYS A 514 -0.35 -2.64 -29.56
N GLN A 515 0.89 -2.86 -29.12
CA GLN A 515 1.71 -3.97 -29.62
C GLN A 515 1.05 -5.34 -29.32
N ILE A 516 0.44 -5.52 -28.15
CA ILE A 516 -0.32 -6.73 -27.81
C ILE A 516 -1.48 -6.92 -28.78
N GLU A 517 -2.25 -5.87 -29.06
CA GLU A 517 -3.38 -5.95 -29.98
C GLU A 517 -2.96 -6.27 -31.42
N ASP A 518 -1.82 -5.74 -31.84
CA ASP A 518 -1.24 -5.96 -33.16
C ASP A 518 -0.62 -7.37 -33.32
N GLU A 519 0.01 -7.91 -32.28
CA GLU A 519 0.58 -9.28 -32.28
C GLU A 519 -0.52 -10.36 -32.15
N TYR A 520 -1.47 -10.15 -31.23
CA TYR A 520 -2.50 -11.12 -30.87
C TYR A 520 -3.84 -10.84 -31.54
N LYS A 521 -3.83 -10.33 -32.78
CA LYS A 521 -5.03 -9.93 -33.54
C LYS A 521 -6.14 -10.98 -33.46
N GLY A 522 -7.33 -10.55 -33.03
CA GLY A 522 -8.52 -11.40 -32.87
C GLY A 522 -8.49 -12.33 -31.65
N LYS A 523 -7.37 -12.41 -30.92
CA LYS A 523 -7.21 -13.30 -29.75
C LYS A 523 -7.31 -12.58 -28.41
N VAL A 524 -7.21 -11.24 -28.40
CA VAL A 524 -7.24 -10.41 -27.20
C VAL A 524 -8.44 -9.46 -27.21
N ARG A 525 -9.06 -9.31 -26.05
CA ARG A 525 -10.02 -8.25 -25.71
C ARG A 525 -9.44 -7.43 -24.56
N VAL A 526 -9.36 -6.12 -24.72
CA VAL A 526 -8.93 -5.19 -23.66
C VAL A 526 -10.16 -4.51 -23.10
N ALA A 527 -10.34 -4.53 -21.78
CA ALA A 527 -11.39 -3.84 -21.05
C ALA A 527 -10.78 -2.81 -20.09
N PHE A 528 -11.29 -1.59 -20.08
CA PHE A 528 -10.79 -0.49 -19.27
C PHE A 528 -11.67 -0.28 -18.03
N LYS A 529 -11.08 -0.30 -16.84
CA LYS A 529 -11.73 0.02 -15.56
C LYS A 529 -11.07 1.22 -14.91
N ASN A 530 -11.90 2.12 -14.40
CA ASN A 530 -11.43 3.38 -13.83
C ASN A 530 -10.89 3.16 -12.41
N GLN A 531 -9.67 3.60 -12.15
CA GLN A 531 -9.09 3.63 -10.81
C GLN A 531 -8.44 5.00 -10.53
N PRO A 532 -9.22 6.11 -10.48
CA PRO A 532 -8.69 7.43 -10.12
C PRO A 532 -7.99 7.41 -8.77
N LEU A 533 -6.73 7.84 -8.76
CA LEU A 533 -5.91 7.90 -7.57
C LEU A 533 -6.20 9.20 -6.80
N PRO A 534 -6.26 9.17 -5.46
CA PRO A 534 -6.74 10.29 -4.66
C PRO A 534 -5.84 11.54 -4.69
N PHE A 535 -4.62 11.44 -5.23
CA PHE A 535 -3.68 12.56 -5.42
C PHE A 535 -3.70 13.14 -6.85
N HIS A 536 -4.54 12.58 -7.72
CA HIS A 536 -4.80 13.05 -9.07
C HIS A 536 -6.15 13.80 -9.07
N ALA A 537 -6.08 15.14 -9.01
CA ALA A 537 -7.24 16.00 -8.78
C ALA A 537 -8.28 15.94 -9.91
N ASN A 538 -7.86 15.68 -11.14
CA ASN A 538 -8.71 15.60 -12.33
C ASN A 538 -9.00 14.17 -12.79
N ALA A 539 -8.39 13.13 -12.19
CA ALA A 539 -8.58 11.75 -12.63
C ALA A 539 -10.03 11.26 -12.54
N LYS A 540 -10.75 11.60 -11.46
CA LYS A 540 -12.17 11.22 -11.31
C LYS A 540 -13.06 11.96 -12.33
N PRO A 541 -12.96 13.30 -12.49
CA PRO A 541 -13.63 14.01 -13.59
C PRO A 541 -13.30 13.45 -14.98
N ALA A 542 -12.03 13.13 -15.25
CA ALA A 542 -11.59 12.56 -16.52
C ALA A 542 -12.19 11.16 -16.77
N ALA A 543 -12.27 10.32 -15.74
CA ALA A 543 -12.95 9.02 -15.81
C ALA A 543 -14.44 9.15 -16.14
N ALA A 544 -15.15 10.08 -15.46
CA ALA A 544 -16.56 10.36 -15.75
C ALA A 544 -16.75 10.91 -17.18
N ALA A 545 -15.83 11.76 -17.65
CA ALA A 545 -15.84 12.29 -19.01
C ALA A 545 -15.62 11.20 -20.07
N ALA A 546 -14.69 10.27 -19.82
CA ALA A 546 -14.50 9.12 -20.70
C ALA A 546 -15.76 8.25 -20.77
N LEU A 547 -16.44 8.01 -19.65
CA LEU A 547 -17.72 7.28 -19.64
C LEU A 547 -18.87 8.06 -20.33
N ALA A 548 -18.88 9.39 -20.25
CA ALA A 548 -19.80 10.22 -21.01
C ALA A 548 -19.53 10.13 -22.53
N ALA A 549 -18.27 10.01 -22.94
CA ALA A 549 -17.92 9.71 -24.32
C ALA A 549 -18.28 8.28 -24.72
N ASN A 550 -18.17 7.31 -23.80
CA ASN A 550 -18.59 5.93 -24.02
C ASN A 550 -20.08 5.80 -24.33
N GLU A 551 -20.94 6.55 -23.63
CA GLU A 551 -22.38 6.58 -23.91
C GLU A 551 -22.70 7.03 -25.33
N GLN A 552 -21.80 7.81 -25.94
CA GLN A 552 -21.92 8.29 -27.31
C GLN A 552 -21.06 7.48 -28.30
N GLY A 553 -20.55 6.31 -27.87
CA GLY A 553 -19.80 5.38 -28.71
C GLY A 553 -18.35 5.78 -29.01
N LYS A 554 -17.79 6.80 -28.34
CA LYS A 554 -16.46 7.36 -28.61
C LYS A 554 -15.48 7.20 -27.44
N PHE A 555 -15.61 6.13 -26.65
CA PHE A 555 -14.75 5.93 -25.49
C PHE A 555 -13.27 5.90 -25.86
N TRP A 556 -12.88 5.13 -26.88
CA TRP A 556 -11.47 4.88 -27.18
C TRP A 556 -10.79 6.09 -27.81
N GLU A 557 -11.49 6.82 -28.67
CA GLU A 557 -11.03 8.08 -29.22
C GLU A 557 -10.85 9.13 -28.13
N TYR A 558 -11.79 9.20 -27.18
CA TYR A 558 -11.69 10.11 -26.04
C TYR A 558 -10.58 9.68 -25.06
N HIS A 559 -10.50 8.39 -24.74
CA HIS A 559 -9.45 7.78 -23.93
C HIS A 559 -8.05 8.14 -24.46
N ASP A 560 -7.81 7.92 -25.76
CA ASP A 560 -6.53 8.22 -26.39
C ASP A 560 -6.24 9.73 -26.35
N LYS A 561 -7.27 10.57 -26.56
CA LYS A 561 -7.17 12.03 -26.45
C LYS A 561 -6.78 12.47 -25.04
N LEU A 562 -7.36 11.86 -23.99
CA LEU A 562 -7.01 12.16 -22.60
C LEU A 562 -5.56 11.79 -22.28
N PHE A 563 -5.10 10.61 -22.70
CA PHE A 563 -3.73 10.17 -22.48
C PHE A 563 -2.69 10.94 -23.31
N GLN A 564 -3.07 11.51 -24.45
CA GLN A 564 -2.21 12.44 -25.18
C GLN A 564 -2.06 13.79 -24.46
N ASN A 565 -3.00 14.13 -23.56
CA ASN A 565 -3.10 15.43 -22.92
C ASN A 565 -3.17 15.35 -21.38
N GLN A 566 -2.48 14.39 -20.75
CA GLN A 566 -2.61 14.08 -19.31
C GLN A 566 -2.38 15.26 -18.35
N ARG A 567 -1.70 16.32 -18.79
CA ARG A 567 -1.44 17.53 -17.99
C ARG A 567 -2.57 18.57 -18.04
N ALA A 568 -3.57 18.37 -18.90
CA ALA A 568 -4.67 19.29 -19.14
C ALA A 568 -5.99 18.51 -19.09
N LEU A 569 -6.39 18.12 -17.88
CA LEU A 569 -7.60 17.32 -17.64
C LEU A 569 -8.65 18.07 -16.81
N ASP A 570 -8.50 19.38 -16.67
CA ASP A 570 -9.53 20.24 -16.07
C ASP A 570 -10.82 20.23 -16.90
N ARG A 571 -11.91 20.71 -16.30
CA ARG A 571 -13.25 20.68 -16.94
C ARG A 571 -13.28 21.34 -18.33
N ALA A 572 -12.62 22.48 -18.52
CA ALA A 572 -12.63 23.17 -19.80
C ALA A 572 -11.87 22.37 -20.87
N SER A 573 -10.73 21.77 -20.49
CA SER A 573 -9.97 20.88 -21.36
C SER A 573 -10.78 19.64 -21.75
N LEU A 574 -11.46 18.99 -20.80
CA LEU A 574 -12.32 17.83 -21.06
C LEU A 574 -13.45 18.15 -22.05
N GLU A 575 -14.15 19.28 -21.88
CA GLU A 575 -15.19 19.72 -22.81
C GLU A 575 -14.64 20.05 -24.21
N LYS A 576 -13.47 20.70 -24.27
CA LYS A 576 -12.79 21.00 -25.54
C LYS A 576 -12.48 19.72 -26.30
N TYR A 577 -11.91 18.71 -25.64
CA TYR A 577 -11.62 17.42 -26.28
C TYR A 577 -12.88 16.71 -26.77
N ALA A 578 -13.98 16.85 -26.02
CA ALA A 578 -15.24 16.26 -26.41
C ALA A 578 -15.80 16.93 -27.68
N GLN A 579 -15.72 18.26 -27.73
CA GLN A 579 -16.12 19.04 -28.89
C GLN A 579 -15.27 18.73 -30.13
N GLU A 580 -13.95 18.64 -29.98
CA GLU A 580 -13.02 18.28 -31.07
C GLU A 580 -13.33 16.90 -31.65
N LEU A 581 -13.76 15.96 -30.81
CA LEU A 581 -14.17 14.62 -31.23
C LEU A 581 -15.61 14.57 -31.75
N GLY A 582 -16.32 15.71 -31.83
CA GLY A 582 -17.69 15.79 -32.34
C GLY A 582 -18.70 15.02 -31.48
N LEU A 583 -18.56 15.11 -30.15
CA LEU A 583 -19.57 14.62 -29.20
C LEU A 583 -20.73 15.63 -29.08
N ASN A 584 -21.92 15.14 -28.75
CA ASN A 584 -23.05 16.00 -28.38
C ASN A 584 -22.74 16.67 -27.05
N MET A 585 -22.41 17.96 -27.11
CA MET A 585 -21.97 18.72 -25.94
C MET A 585 -23.07 18.94 -24.91
N ASN A 586 -24.34 19.01 -25.31
CA ASN A 586 -25.44 19.13 -24.35
C ASN A 586 -25.57 17.85 -23.52
N GLN A 587 -25.52 16.69 -24.17
CA GLN A 587 -25.54 15.40 -23.48
C GLN A 587 -24.28 15.19 -22.62
N PHE A 588 -23.11 15.52 -23.14
CA PHE A 588 -21.83 15.36 -22.44
C PHE A 588 -21.76 16.21 -21.17
N LYS A 589 -22.09 17.50 -21.26
CA LYS A 589 -22.12 18.41 -20.12
C LYS A 589 -23.13 17.96 -19.08
N ALA A 590 -24.37 17.63 -19.51
CA ALA A 590 -25.41 17.14 -18.61
C ALA A 590 -24.98 15.87 -17.84
N ALA A 591 -24.27 14.94 -18.49
CA ALA A 591 -23.77 13.74 -17.84
C ALA A 591 -22.72 14.03 -16.76
N LEU A 592 -21.84 14.99 -17.01
CA LEU A 592 -20.83 15.41 -16.03
C LEU A 592 -21.44 16.23 -14.88
N ASP A 593 -22.35 17.16 -15.19
CA ASP A 593 -22.95 18.07 -14.21
C ASP A 593 -23.87 17.33 -13.24
N SER A 594 -24.52 16.26 -13.71
CA SER A 594 -25.37 15.39 -12.88
C SER A 594 -24.58 14.32 -12.10
N GLY A 595 -23.27 14.17 -12.35
CA GLY A 595 -22.47 13.08 -11.76
C GLY A 595 -22.93 11.69 -12.20
N LYS A 596 -23.53 11.56 -13.40
CA LYS A 596 -24.19 10.33 -13.89
C LYS A 596 -23.33 9.06 -13.77
N PHE A 597 -22.02 9.18 -13.93
CA PHE A 597 -21.09 8.06 -13.96
C PHE A 597 -20.35 7.83 -12.64
N ASP A 598 -20.62 8.61 -11.59
CA ASP A 598 -19.93 8.50 -10.29
C ASP A 598 -20.08 7.09 -9.69
N ALA A 599 -21.28 6.52 -9.75
CA ALA A 599 -21.54 5.18 -9.25
C ALA A 599 -20.72 4.10 -9.99
N GLN A 600 -20.55 4.25 -11.31
CA GLN A 600 -19.75 3.32 -12.11
C GLN A 600 -18.26 3.46 -11.80
N VAL A 601 -17.74 4.68 -11.71
CA VAL A 601 -16.34 4.93 -11.32
C VAL A 601 -16.08 4.36 -9.93
N THR A 602 -16.96 4.59 -8.96
CA THR A 602 -16.85 4.01 -7.62
C THR A 602 -16.94 2.48 -7.64
N ALA A 603 -17.77 1.89 -8.49
CA ALA A 603 -17.85 0.43 -8.63
C ALA A 603 -16.54 -0.16 -9.18
N ASP A 604 -15.93 0.47 -10.19
CA ASP A 604 -14.62 0.05 -10.70
C ASP A 604 -13.53 0.15 -9.60
N MET A 605 -13.51 1.25 -8.82
CA MET A 605 -12.55 1.42 -7.72
C MET A 605 -12.74 0.39 -6.58
N ASN A 606 -13.99 0.06 -6.27
CA ASN A 606 -14.32 -0.95 -5.27
C ASN A 606 -13.91 -2.35 -5.74
N GLU A 607 -14.13 -2.66 -7.03
CA GLU A 607 -13.65 -3.91 -7.60
C GLU A 607 -12.12 -3.98 -7.61
N ALA A 608 -11.45 -2.90 -7.99
CA ALA A 608 -10.00 -2.77 -7.93
C ALA A 608 -9.48 -3.12 -6.53
N THR A 609 -10.10 -2.52 -5.49
CA THR A 609 -9.79 -2.81 -4.08
C THR A 609 -10.03 -4.27 -3.72
N ARG A 610 -11.18 -4.83 -4.13
CA ARG A 610 -11.56 -6.23 -3.89
C ARG A 610 -10.54 -7.21 -4.46
N VAL A 611 -9.98 -6.92 -5.65
CA VAL A 611 -9.01 -7.80 -6.33
C VAL A 611 -7.55 -7.41 -6.05
N GLY A 612 -7.30 -6.55 -5.05
CA GLY A 612 -5.96 -6.24 -4.56
C GLY A 612 -5.16 -5.25 -5.42
N VAL A 613 -5.83 -4.40 -6.20
CA VAL A 613 -5.17 -3.32 -6.96
C VAL A 613 -4.71 -2.23 -6.00
N ASN A 614 -3.40 -2.16 -5.78
CA ASN A 614 -2.75 -1.17 -4.92
C ASN A 614 -2.14 0.01 -5.70
N GLY A 615 -2.33 0.07 -7.02
CA GLY A 615 -1.80 1.14 -7.87
C GLY A 615 -2.16 0.96 -9.34
N THR A 616 -1.93 2.00 -10.15
CA THR A 616 -2.23 2.01 -11.59
C THR A 616 -0.97 2.21 -12.43
N PRO A 617 -0.86 1.60 -13.62
CA PRO A 617 -1.81 0.63 -14.16
C PRO A 617 -1.64 -0.74 -13.51
N THR A 618 -2.73 -1.47 -13.29
CA THR A 618 -2.70 -2.90 -12.96
C THR A 618 -3.58 -3.65 -13.94
N PHE A 619 -3.09 -4.78 -14.43
CA PHE A 619 -3.74 -5.59 -15.44
C PHE A 619 -4.07 -6.96 -14.90
N PHE A 620 -5.14 -7.56 -15.43
CA PHE A 620 -5.46 -8.95 -15.22
C PHE A 620 -5.74 -9.63 -16.55
N ILE A 621 -4.91 -10.62 -16.90
CA ILE A 621 -4.98 -11.41 -18.13
C ILE A 621 -5.67 -12.72 -17.77
N ASN A 622 -6.95 -12.85 -18.14
CA ASN A 622 -7.83 -13.93 -17.67
C ASN A 622 -7.79 -14.12 -16.14
N GLY A 623 -7.66 -13.02 -15.38
CA GLY A 623 -7.58 -13.04 -13.92
C GLY A 623 -6.16 -13.16 -13.33
N ARG A 624 -5.12 -13.38 -14.15
CA ARG A 624 -3.72 -13.38 -13.69
C ARG A 624 -3.15 -11.96 -13.71
N SER A 625 -2.61 -11.49 -12.59
CA SER A 625 -2.18 -10.10 -12.44
C SER A 625 -0.85 -9.80 -13.15
N VAL A 626 -0.77 -8.62 -13.76
CA VAL A 626 0.46 -7.96 -14.22
C VAL A 626 0.42 -6.53 -13.71
N VAL A 627 1.33 -6.17 -12.81
CA VAL A 627 1.30 -4.89 -12.09
C VAL A 627 2.27 -3.89 -12.71
N GLY A 628 1.81 -2.68 -12.97
CA GLY A 628 2.59 -1.58 -13.52
C GLY A 628 2.68 -1.56 -15.04
N ALA A 629 3.31 -0.52 -15.57
CA ALA A 629 3.57 -0.34 -17.01
C ALA A 629 4.71 -1.24 -17.48
N GLN A 630 4.47 -2.56 -17.49
CA GLN A 630 5.49 -3.55 -17.84
C GLN A 630 5.81 -3.56 -19.35
N PRO A 631 7.00 -4.02 -19.76
CA PRO A 631 7.32 -4.24 -21.17
C PRO A 631 6.45 -5.33 -21.81
N PHE A 632 6.35 -5.30 -23.13
CA PHE A 632 5.60 -6.28 -23.94
C PHE A 632 5.89 -7.74 -23.56
N GLU A 633 7.15 -8.11 -23.35
CA GLU A 633 7.55 -9.48 -23.01
C GLU A 633 6.91 -10.02 -21.72
N ALA A 634 6.67 -9.15 -20.74
CA ALA A 634 6.01 -9.55 -19.49
C ALA A 634 4.53 -9.93 -19.72
N PHE A 635 3.84 -9.19 -20.58
CA PHE A 635 2.47 -9.50 -20.99
C PHE A 635 2.42 -10.73 -21.89
N LYS A 636 3.29 -10.77 -22.92
CA LYS A 636 3.42 -11.87 -23.88
C LYS A 636 3.53 -13.22 -23.20
N ARG A 637 4.40 -13.33 -22.19
CA ARG A 637 4.56 -14.56 -21.40
C ARG A 637 3.23 -15.05 -20.81
N VAL A 638 2.49 -14.18 -20.14
CA VAL A 638 1.21 -14.54 -19.50
C VAL A 638 0.13 -14.85 -20.54
N ILE A 639 0.07 -14.07 -21.62
CA ILE A 639 -0.88 -14.27 -22.73
C ILE A 639 -0.64 -15.63 -23.40
N ASP A 640 0.62 -15.96 -23.72
CA ASP A 640 0.98 -17.23 -24.37
C ASP A 640 0.66 -18.44 -23.48
N GLU A 641 0.92 -18.33 -22.17
CA GLU A 641 0.55 -19.36 -21.20
C GLU A 641 -0.97 -19.59 -21.16
N GLU A 642 -1.76 -18.52 -21.12
CA GLU A 642 -3.23 -18.59 -21.12
C GLU A 642 -3.81 -19.12 -22.45
N LEU A 643 -3.19 -18.77 -23.58
CA LEU A 643 -3.57 -19.31 -24.89
C LEU A 643 -3.29 -20.81 -24.99
N LYS A 644 -2.15 -21.28 -24.46
CA LYS A 644 -1.81 -22.71 -24.42
C LYS A 644 -2.85 -23.52 -23.63
N LYS A 645 -3.28 -23.04 -22.46
CA LYS A 645 -4.31 -23.70 -21.64
C LYS A 645 -5.65 -23.84 -22.37
N LYS A 646 -6.06 -22.84 -23.15
CA LYS A 646 -7.29 -22.94 -23.96
C LYS A 646 -7.13 -23.85 -25.17
N GLY A 647 -5.92 -23.97 -25.72
CA GLY A 647 -5.60 -24.91 -26.79
C GLY A 647 -5.67 -26.38 -26.36
N SER A 648 -5.24 -26.70 -25.14
CA SER A 648 -5.31 -28.07 -24.59
C SER A 648 -6.74 -28.51 -24.26
N VAL A 649 -7.59 -27.61 -23.75
CA VAL A 649 -9.00 -27.92 -23.44
C VAL A 649 -9.83 -28.22 -24.70
N ALA A 650 -9.48 -27.62 -25.85
CA ALA A 650 -10.14 -27.89 -27.13
C ALA A 650 -9.71 -29.21 -27.80
N ALA A 651 -8.57 -29.77 -27.40
CA ALA A 651 -8.06 -31.05 -27.91
C ALA A 651 -8.65 -32.26 -27.16
N ASP A 652 -9.00 -32.10 -25.88
CA ASP A 652 -9.62 -33.14 -25.05
C ASP A 652 -11.15 -33.27 -25.23
N GLN A 653 -11.76 -32.44 -26.09
CA GLN A 653 -13.20 -32.46 -26.42
C GLN A 653 -13.51 -32.83 -27.88
N LYS A 654 -12.53 -33.37 -28.60
CA LYS A 654 -12.72 -34.04 -29.91
C LYS A 654 -12.38 -35.51 -29.77
#